data_AF-A0A5B0EB80-F1
#
_entry.id   AF-A0A5B0EB80-F1
#
_cell.length_a   1.000
_cell.length_b   1.000
_cell.length_c   1.000
_cell.angle_alpha   90.00
_cell.angle_beta   90.00
_cell.angle_gamma   90.00
#
_symmetry.space_group_name_H-M   'P 1'
#
loop_
_entity.id
_entity.type
_entity.pdbx_description
1 polymer ?
#
loop_
_entity_poly.entity_id
_entity_poly.type
_entity_poly.pdbx_seq_one_letter_code
_entity_poly.pdbx_strand_id
1 'polypeptide(L)'
;MKGNVLGDIRAEHDSKMLESSFWETSDYKSLLESNDRSIVVGRRGTGKSALVHMLAKHWSNKPKTKVITISPEEEQIIGLRDTFELFGDKYLHIKAGTKMAWRYGLYMEVIADLSTHYKLQKNINITRISHHIQPWNSTRQSISSKIRKKLKEVIKIDQTPQSRIADLSETLELDLIEEVLFEALEKSGVQYVVFADKLDEGYSPDDLGVAIVDGFIQTAIDVKSRSKDLVCAFAFVRDNIYRSISKLDPDFTRNIEGQTLRLHWDEYNLFNLVCNRIRIAFNCDIENNTRVWNQFSANELKGKEGFRTALKLTLYRPRDILVLLNDAFLRANSQQRKEIVLEDIDATAKTISSNRLNDLHKEYESIFAALEEFTKSFTGSQPELSIADAIKKVEVVLALDRLDKEKLQDIFLFDNGIQVLQRLYSVGFLGIYNEQSASFVFCHDGKEPDREFLSNSRLLIHPCYWLALGTQQSELKLDEAEEIHDEYDIEVSSASVEQRNQRIGALLQELTEIPEGQAGAVEFEAWCLKAVKVVFAGTLCNVEIHPNKNGLQQRDIVGTNLGETKFWKRVTQDYQTRQIIFEVKNYKELTASDYRQVNSYLCNDYGKIAFILTRDFNNNLSKDKELNWAKELFHDHKKLVIKLSAKFLEKHLRKSRSPQKHDALDKELNNLIDTYSRQYLITKFR
;
A
#
# COMPACT_ATOMS: atom_id res chain seq x y z
N MET A 1 -10.84 37.30 10.53
CA MET A 1 -10.14 36.66 9.39
C MET A 1 -10.76 35.30 9.13
N LYS A 2 -10.90 34.85 7.88
CA LYS A 2 -11.34 33.46 7.62
C LYS A 2 -10.28 32.49 8.16
N GLY A 3 -10.69 31.32 8.66
CA GLY A 3 -9.75 30.30 9.15
C GLY A 3 -8.73 29.85 8.10
N ASN A 4 -9.15 29.78 6.84
CA ASN A 4 -8.31 29.47 5.68
C ASN A 4 -8.10 30.73 4.83
N VAL A 5 -7.16 31.59 5.22
CA VAL A 5 -6.93 32.87 4.51
C VAL A 5 -6.37 32.68 3.10
N LEU A 6 -5.46 31.72 2.90
CA LEU A 6 -4.85 31.40 1.61
C LEU A 6 -5.71 30.47 0.75
N GLY A 7 -6.97 30.23 1.13
CA GLY A 7 -7.87 29.31 0.46
C GLY A 7 -8.03 27.96 1.17
N ASP A 8 -9.10 27.26 0.81
CA ASP A 8 -9.44 25.95 1.38
C ASP A 8 -8.40 24.89 0.98
N ILE A 9 -8.17 23.95 1.89
CA ILE A 9 -7.22 22.84 1.70
C ILE A 9 -7.78 21.76 0.76
N ARG A 10 -9.10 21.77 0.54
CA ARG A 10 -9.84 20.91 -0.39
C ARG A 10 -10.14 21.71 -1.66
N ALA A 11 -9.59 21.27 -2.78
CA ALA A 11 -9.71 21.99 -4.04
C ALA A 11 -11.17 22.21 -4.49
N GLU A 12 -12.07 21.28 -4.14
CA GLU A 12 -13.50 21.37 -4.48
C GLU A 12 -14.19 22.56 -3.80
N HIS A 13 -13.68 22.97 -2.65
CA HIS A 13 -14.21 24.09 -1.87
C HIS A 13 -13.41 25.39 -2.10
N ASP A 14 -12.34 25.33 -2.90
CA ASP A 14 -11.38 26.41 -3.09
C ASP A 14 -11.50 27.12 -4.46
N SER A 15 -12.52 26.81 -5.25
CA SER A 15 -12.65 27.24 -6.66
C SER A 15 -12.37 28.73 -6.90
N LYS A 16 -12.90 29.63 -6.06
CA LYS A 16 -12.68 31.08 -6.20
C LYS A 16 -11.22 31.48 -6.06
N MET A 17 -10.56 31.02 -4.99
CA MET A 17 -9.15 31.33 -4.75
C MET A 17 -8.31 30.67 -5.83
N LEU A 18 -8.53 29.36 -6.05
CA LEU A 18 -7.82 28.55 -7.04
C LEU A 18 -7.81 29.23 -8.42
N GLU A 19 -8.97 29.64 -8.93
CA GLU A 19 -9.06 30.27 -10.25
C GLU A 19 -8.36 31.63 -10.34
N SER A 20 -8.35 32.40 -9.24
CA SER A 20 -7.74 33.73 -9.20
C SER A 20 -6.22 33.72 -8.97
N SER A 21 -5.70 32.64 -8.39
CA SER A 21 -4.31 32.55 -7.93
C SER A 21 -3.59 31.30 -8.43
N PHE A 22 -4.12 30.63 -9.47
CA PHE A 22 -3.55 29.40 -9.98
C PHE A 22 -2.10 29.61 -10.42
N TRP A 23 -1.23 28.66 -10.10
CA TRP A 23 0.14 28.64 -10.59
C TRP A 23 0.27 27.56 -11.65
N GLU A 24 0.60 27.97 -12.88
CA GLU A 24 0.71 27.07 -14.03
C GLU A 24 2.08 26.39 -14.06
N THR A 25 2.17 25.20 -13.48
CA THR A 25 3.36 24.35 -13.51
C THR A 25 3.65 23.82 -14.92
N SER A 26 4.85 23.29 -15.14
CA SER A 26 5.21 22.57 -16.38
C SER A 26 4.24 21.42 -16.65
N ASP A 27 3.90 20.64 -15.63
CA ASP A 27 2.97 19.50 -15.73
C ASP A 27 1.59 19.93 -16.24
N TYR A 28 1.06 21.04 -15.72
CA TYR A 28 -0.20 21.60 -16.19
C TYR A 28 -0.12 22.01 -17.67
N LYS A 29 0.95 22.70 -18.06
CA LYS A 29 1.16 23.13 -19.45
C LYS A 29 1.30 21.94 -20.40
N SER A 30 2.03 20.90 -20.00
CA SER A 30 2.14 19.66 -20.78
C SER A 30 0.77 19.00 -21.02
N LEU A 31 -0.12 18.99 -20.03
CA LEU A 31 -1.49 18.47 -20.17
C LEU A 31 -2.43 19.38 -21.01
N LEU A 32 -2.07 20.65 -21.20
CA LEU A 32 -2.81 21.57 -22.08
C LEU A 32 -2.44 21.40 -23.56
N GLU A 33 -1.15 21.15 -23.81
CA GLU A 33 -0.55 21.09 -25.14
C GLU A 33 -0.61 19.69 -25.74
N SER A 34 -0.48 18.64 -24.92
CA SER A 34 -0.50 17.25 -25.33
C SER A 34 -1.49 16.42 -24.51
N ASN A 35 -2.08 15.44 -25.17
CA ASN A 35 -2.93 14.41 -24.61
C ASN A 35 -2.21 13.04 -24.60
N ASP A 36 -0.90 13.00 -24.79
CA ASP A 36 -0.08 11.76 -24.86
C ASP A 36 0.15 11.11 -23.50
N ARG A 37 0.02 11.89 -22.42
CA ARG A 37 0.10 11.40 -21.05
C ARG A 37 -1.25 11.54 -20.37
N SER A 38 -2.13 10.58 -20.66
CA SER A 38 -3.51 10.55 -20.15
C SER A 38 -3.62 10.14 -18.68
N ILE A 39 -2.60 9.49 -18.11
CA ILE A 39 -2.62 8.99 -16.74
C ILE A 39 -1.81 9.93 -15.85
N VAL A 40 -2.48 10.71 -15.02
CA VAL A 40 -1.85 11.69 -14.13
C VAL A 40 -1.74 11.11 -12.73
N VAL A 41 -0.51 10.91 -12.25
CA VAL A 41 -0.22 10.24 -10.98
C VAL A 41 0.34 11.21 -9.96
N GLY A 42 -0.16 11.13 -8.73
CA GLY A 42 0.43 11.89 -7.62
C GLY A 42 -0.09 11.46 -6.25
N ARG A 43 0.67 11.76 -5.20
CA ARG A 43 0.28 11.49 -3.80
C ARG A 43 -0.91 12.34 -3.36
N ARG A 44 -1.44 12.06 -2.16
CA ARG A 44 -2.48 12.90 -1.56
C ARG A 44 -1.91 14.29 -1.27
N GLY A 45 -2.61 15.34 -1.71
CA GLY A 45 -2.22 16.73 -1.49
C GLY A 45 -1.38 17.37 -2.60
N THR A 46 -1.05 16.65 -3.69
CA THR A 46 -0.26 17.18 -4.82
C THR A 46 -1.05 18.05 -5.81
N GLY A 47 -2.36 18.25 -5.59
CA GLY A 47 -3.17 19.14 -6.44
C GLY A 47 -3.90 18.46 -7.62
N LYS A 48 -4.07 17.13 -7.64
CA LYS A 48 -4.82 16.41 -8.70
C LYS A 48 -6.21 17.03 -8.99
N SER A 49 -7.04 17.19 -7.96
CA SER A 49 -8.37 17.79 -8.11
C SER A 49 -8.34 19.27 -8.56
N ALA A 50 -7.30 20.00 -8.16
CA ALA A 50 -7.10 21.38 -8.62
C ALA A 50 -6.75 21.43 -10.12
N LEU A 51 -5.92 20.49 -10.60
CA LEU A 51 -5.63 20.34 -12.02
C LEU A 51 -6.88 19.97 -12.82
N VAL A 52 -7.67 19.00 -12.34
CA VAL A 52 -8.94 18.62 -12.99
C VAL A 52 -9.85 19.83 -13.17
N HIS A 53 -10.01 20.65 -12.13
CA HIS A 53 -10.82 21.88 -12.19
C HIS A 53 -10.30 22.87 -13.25
N MET A 54 -9.01 23.17 -13.23
CA MET A 54 -8.41 24.14 -14.14
C MET A 54 -8.37 23.65 -15.59
N LEU A 55 -8.05 22.37 -15.81
CA LEU A 55 -8.09 21.74 -17.12
C LEU A 55 -9.53 21.71 -17.66
N ALA A 56 -10.50 21.26 -16.87
CA ALA A 56 -11.91 21.24 -17.28
C ALA A 56 -12.38 22.64 -17.71
N LYS A 57 -12.05 23.66 -16.93
CA LYS A 57 -12.36 25.06 -17.28
C LYS A 57 -11.67 25.48 -18.57
N HIS A 58 -10.37 25.22 -18.74
CA HIS A 58 -9.64 25.57 -19.96
C HIS A 58 -10.22 24.88 -21.21
N TRP A 59 -10.40 23.56 -21.16
CA TRP A 59 -10.88 22.77 -22.29
C TRP A 59 -12.35 23.07 -22.63
N SER A 60 -13.18 23.46 -21.65
CA SER A 60 -14.56 23.92 -21.91
C SER A 60 -14.64 25.20 -22.73
N ASN A 61 -13.58 26.02 -22.72
CA ASN A 61 -13.50 27.26 -23.49
C ASN A 61 -12.95 27.04 -24.91
N LYS A 62 -12.41 25.85 -25.22
CA LYS A 62 -11.94 25.53 -26.58
C LYS A 62 -13.13 25.34 -27.53
N PRO A 63 -13.06 25.89 -28.75
CA PRO A 63 -14.14 25.75 -29.72
C PRO A 63 -14.30 24.29 -30.12
N LYS A 64 -15.54 23.83 -30.28
CA LYS A 64 -15.89 22.45 -30.64
C LYS A 64 -15.37 21.39 -29.65
N THR A 65 -15.11 21.78 -28.41
CA THR A 65 -14.75 20.85 -27.33
C THR A 65 -15.88 20.77 -26.31
N LYS A 66 -16.16 19.57 -25.80
CA LYS A 66 -17.05 19.29 -24.68
C LYS A 66 -16.28 18.62 -23.56
N VAL A 67 -16.60 18.93 -22.32
CA VAL A 67 -15.92 18.39 -21.14
C VAL A 67 -16.91 17.57 -20.31
N ILE A 68 -16.48 16.39 -19.90
CA ILE A 68 -17.20 15.54 -18.93
C ILE A 68 -16.27 15.30 -17.75
N THR A 69 -16.77 15.48 -16.53
CA THR A 69 -16.01 15.17 -15.31
C THR A 69 -16.64 13.97 -14.61
N ILE A 70 -15.82 12.98 -14.30
CA ILE A 70 -16.20 11.78 -13.56
C ILE A 70 -15.53 11.87 -12.19
N SER A 71 -16.33 11.80 -11.13
CA SER A 71 -15.84 11.75 -9.76
C SER A 71 -16.75 10.79 -8.99
N PRO A 72 -16.33 9.54 -8.78
CA PRO A 72 -17.14 8.58 -8.08
C PRO A 72 -17.23 8.94 -6.58
N GLU A 73 -18.34 8.55 -5.96
CA GLU A 73 -18.53 8.63 -4.50
C GLU A 73 -18.35 7.25 -3.87
N GLU A 74 -17.97 7.22 -2.59
CA GLU A 74 -17.59 6.01 -1.86
C GLU A 74 -18.68 4.93 -1.91
N GLU A 75 -19.93 5.27 -1.60
CA GLU A 75 -21.06 4.34 -1.61
C GLU A 75 -21.34 3.74 -2.99
N GLN A 76 -21.01 4.48 -4.06
CA GLN A 76 -21.23 4.05 -5.44
C GLN A 76 -20.20 3.02 -5.86
N ILE A 77 -18.94 3.21 -5.45
CA ILE A 77 -17.86 2.25 -5.68
C ILE A 77 -18.07 0.99 -4.84
N ILE A 78 -18.45 1.13 -3.57
CA ILE A 78 -18.82 -0.02 -2.72
C ILE A 78 -19.92 -0.83 -3.40
N GLY A 79 -20.98 -0.18 -3.91
CA GLY A 79 -22.04 -0.88 -4.62
C GLY A 79 -21.59 -1.57 -5.91
N LEU A 80 -20.63 -0.99 -6.65
CA LEU A 80 -20.07 -1.61 -7.85
C LEU A 80 -19.27 -2.89 -7.55
N ARG A 81 -18.59 -2.95 -6.40
CA ARG A 81 -17.79 -4.12 -6.00
C ARG A 81 -18.63 -5.40 -6.00
N ASP A 82 -19.84 -5.37 -5.41
CA ASP A 82 -20.78 -6.51 -5.43
C ASP A 82 -21.01 -7.07 -6.85
N THR A 83 -21.12 -6.18 -7.83
CA THR A 83 -21.40 -6.55 -9.21
C THR A 83 -20.15 -7.05 -9.92
N PHE A 84 -18.99 -6.47 -9.63
CA PHE A 84 -17.73 -6.85 -10.24
C PHE A 84 -17.13 -8.14 -9.67
N GLU A 85 -17.47 -8.52 -8.44
CA GLU A 85 -17.16 -9.85 -7.87
C GLU A 85 -17.74 -10.99 -8.72
N LEU A 86 -18.81 -10.73 -9.49
CA LEU A 86 -19.38 -11.70 -10.42
C LEU A 86 -18.43 -12.07 -11.57
N PHE A 87 -17.34 -11.32 -11.80
CA PHE A 87 -16.30 -11.69 -12.76
C PHE A 87 -15.25 -12.66 -12.19
N GLY A 88 -15.46 -13.13 -10.94
CA GLY A 88 -14.69 -14.18 -10.29
C GLY A 88 -13.50 -13.66 -9.49
N ASP A 89 -12.64 -14.57 -9.01
CA ASP A 89 -11.57 -14.23 -8.06
C ASP A 89 -10.22 -13.92 -8.72
N LYS A 90 -10.09 -14.12 -10.04
CA LYS A 90 -8.84 -13.90 -10.76
C LYS A 90 -8.74 -12.44 -11.21
N TYR A 91 -7.65 -11.75 -10.83
CA TYR A 91 -7.37 -10.36 -11.23
C TYR A 91 -7.66 -10.07 -12.71
N LEU A 92 -7.10 -10.87 -13.64
CA LEU A 92 -7.27 -10.65 -15.08
C LEU A 92 -8.73 -10.77 -15.55
N HIS A 93 -9.53 -11.64 -14.93
CA HIS A 93 -10.94 -11.79 -15.26
C HIS A 93 -11.75 -10.58 -14.79
N ILE A 94 -11.51 -10.14 -13.54
CA ILE A 94 -12.13 -8.94 -12.98
C ILE A 94 -11.76 -7.71 -13.84
N LYS A 95 -10.47 -7.56 -14.18
CA LYS A 95 -9.98 -6.48 -15.03
C LYS A 95 -10.67 -6.47 -16.39
N ALA A 96 -10.80 -7.62 -17.05
CA ALA A 96 -11.47 -7.72 -18.35
C ALA A 96 -12.94 -7.27 -18.28
N GLY A 97 -13.70 -7.78 -17.30
CA GLY A 97 -15.10 -7.40 -17.12
C GLY A 97 -15.29 -5.93 -16.75
N THR A 98 -14.50 -5.42 -15.81
CA THR A 98 -14.53 -4.00 -15.39
C THR A 98 -14.15 -3.05 -16.53
N LYS A 99 -13.12 -3.38 -17.32
CA LYS A 99 -12.73 -2.62 -18.53
C LYS A 99 -13.89 -2.48 -19.50
N MET A 100 -14.60 -3.56 -19.81
CA MET A 100 -15.74 -3.53 -20.73
C MET A 100 -16.92 -2.72 -20.17
N ALA A 101 -17.18 -2.84 -18.87
CA ALA A 101 -18.21 -2.08 -18.18
C ALA A 101 -17.91 -0.57 -18.17
N TRP A 102 -16.65 -0.18 -17.89
CA TRP A 102 -16.21 1.21 -17.94
C TRP A 102 -16.27 1.76 -19.36
N ARG A 103 -15.85 0.98 -20.37
CA ARG A 103 -15.97 1.36 -21.78
C ARG A 103 -17.41 1.66 -22.17
N TYR A 104 -18.33 0.75 -21.81
CA TYR A 104 -19.76 0.97 -22.02
C TYR A 104 -20.23 2.27 -21.36
N GLY A 105 -19.91 2.46 -20.07
CA GLY A 105 -20.36 3.64 -19.34
C GLY A 105 -19.80 4.95 -19.91
N LEU A 106 -18.52 4.97 -20.30
CA LEU A 106 -17.88 6.13 -20.88
C LEU A 106 -18.53 6.51 -22.22
N TYR A 107 -18.79 5.54 -23.09
CA TYR A 107 -19.48 5.77 -24.36
C TYR A 107 -20.89 6.30 -24.13
N MET A 108 -21.61 5.72 -23.17
CA MET A 108 -22.97 6.13 -22.85
C MET A 108 -23.05 7.53 -22.25
N GLU A 109 -22.07 7.98 -21.44
CA GLU A 109 -22.02 9.37 -20.97
C GLU A 109 -21.81 10.37 -22.11
N VAL A 110 -20.92 10.06 -23.06
CA VAL A 110 -20.72 10.91 -24.26
C VAL A 110 -21.97 10.93 -25.13
N ILE A 111 -22.57 9.76 -25.38
CA ILE A 111 -23.83 9.63 -26.15
C ILE A 111 -24.97 10.39 -25.47
N ALA A 112 -25.09 10.31 -24.15
CA ALA A 112 -26.12 11.01 -23.38
C ALA A 112 -26.00 12.53 -23.57
N ASP A 113 -24.80 13.09 -23.45
CA ASP A 113 -24.55 14.51 -23.70
C ASP A 113 -24.84 14.90 -25.16
N LEU A 114 -24.37 14.10 -26.13
CA LEU A 114 -24.67 14.31 -27.56
C LEU A 114 -26.18 14.34 -27.85
N SER A 115 -26.92 13.37 -27.28
CA SER A 115 -28.35 13.17 -27.53
C SER A 115 -29.22 14.27 -26.93
N THR A 116 -28.78 14.91 -25.85
CA THR A 116 -29.51 16.00 -25.19
C THR A 116 -29.19 17.38 -25.79
N HIS A 117 -28.09 17.49 -26.54
CA HIS A 117 -27.65 18.74 -27.12
C HIS A 117 -28.36 19.05 -28.45
N TYR A 118 -29.16 20.12 -28.49
CA TYR A 118 -30.05 20.49 -29.61
C TYR A 118 -29.40 20.53 -31.01
N LYS A 119 -28.11 20.89 -31.09
CA LYS A 119 -27.33 20.90 -32.35
C LYS A 119 -26.75 19.55 -32.74
N LEU A 120 -26.38 18.72 -31.76
CA LEU A 120 -25.60 17.49 -31.98
C LEU A 120 -26.51 16.26 -32.08
N GLN A 121 -27.69 16.30 -31.46
CA GLN A 121 -28.68 15.23 -31.49
C GLN A 121 -29.07 14.77 -32.92
N LYS A 122 -28.93 15.66 -33.93
CA LYS A 122 -29.24 15.35 -35.33
C LYS A 122 -28.20 14.43 -35.99
N ASN A 123 -26.99 14.38 -35.44
CA ASN A 123 -25.87 13.63 -35.99
C ASN A 123 -25.79 12.21 -35.41
N ILE A 124 -26.59 11.91 -34.38
CA ILE A 124 -26.62 10.60 -33.72
C ILE A 124 -27.86 9.81 -34.12
N ASN A 125 -27.66 8.55 -34.52
CA ASN A 125 -28.75 7.65 -34.86
C ASN A 125 -29.33 6.99 -33.59
N ILE A 126 -30.06 7.78 -32.80
CA ILE A 126 -30.64 7.35 -31.51
C ILE A 126 -31.53 6.11 -31.67
N THR A 127 -32.19 5.93 -32.82
CA THR A 127 -33.09 4.80 -33.07
C THR A 127 -32.38 3.46 -32.89
N ARG A 128 -31.12 3.34 -33.35
CA ARG A 128 -30.31 2.10 -33.23
C ARG A 128 -29.95 1.73 -31.79
N ILE A 129 -29.89 2.71 -30.89
CA ILE A 129 -29.40 2.55 -29.50
C ILE A 129 -30.43 3.05 -28.46
N SER A 130 -31.69 3.17 -28.85
CA SER A 130 -32.74 3.78 -28.03
C SER A 130 -32.98 2.99 -26.72
N HIS A 131 -32.85 1.67 -26.76
CA HIS A 131 -32.94 0.77 -25.61
C HIS A 131 -31.77 0.92 -24.63
N HIS A 132 -30.63 1.47 -25.05
CA HIS A 132 -29.54 1.84 -24.15
C HIS A 132 -29.71 3.25 -23.59
N ILE A 133 -30.06 4.22 -24.45
CA ILE A 133 -30.15 5.64 -24.06
C ILE A 133 -31.30 5.90 -23.08
N GLN A 134 -32.48 5.33 -23.30
CA GLN A 134 -33.66 5.63 -22.47
C GLN A 134 -33.43 5.27 -20.99
N PRO A 135 -32.99 4.05 -20.63
CA PRO A 135 -32.65 3.72 -19.25
C PRO A 135 -31.53 4.60 -18.70
N TRP A 136 -30.51 4.90 -19.51
CA TRP A 136 -29.34 5.68 -19.09
C TRP A 136 -29.72 7.13 -18.69
N ASN A 137 -30.49 7.82 -19.54
CA ASN A 137 -30.93 9.20 -19.31
C ASN A 137 -32.02 9.34 -18.24
N SER A 138 -32.80 8.27 -17.97
CA SER A 138 -33.87 8.29 -16.98
C SER A 138 -33.39 8.47 -15.53
N THR A 139 -32.09 8.29 -15.28
CA THR A 139 -31.50 8.35 -13.95
C THR A 139 -30.54 9.53 -13.83
N ARG A 140 -30.76 10.43 -12.85
CA ARG A 140 -29.79 11.47 -12.47
C ARG A 140 -28.61 10.91 -11.64
N GLN A 141 -28.36 9.61 -11.77
CA GLN A 141 -27.35 8.91 -10.99
C GLN A 141 -25.98 9.02 -11.66
N SER A 142 -24.93 8.74 -10.89
CA SER A 142 -23.57 8.69 -11.41
C SER A 142 -23.36 7.57 -12.44
N ILE A 143 -22.29 7.68 -13.23
CA ILE A 143 -21.84 6.64 -14.15
C ILE A 143 -21.71 5.27 -13.45
N SER A 144 -21.13 5.24 -12.25
CA SER A 144 -20.95 4.02 -11.45
C SER A 144 -22.28 3.34 -11.14
N SER A 145 -23.29 4.11 -10.73
CA SER A 145 -24.61 3.59 -10.43
C SER A 145 -25.34 3.08 -11.68
N LYS A 146 -25.21 3.80 -12.79
CA LYS A 146 -25.79 3.42 -14.09
C LYS A 146 -25.18 2.13 -14.64
N ILE A 147 -23.85 1.99 -14.57
CA ILE A 147 -23.14 0.75 -14.90
C ILE A 147 -23.65 -0.38 -14.02
N ARG A 148 -23.69 -0.20 -12.69
CA ARG A 148 -24.15 -1.22 -11.75
C ARG A 148 -25.55 -1.71 -12.11
N LYS A 149 -26.48 -0.78 -12.38
CA LYS A 149 -27.86 -1.11 -12.77
C LYS A 149 -27.87 -1.92 -14.07
N LYS A 150 -27.17 -1.46 -15.10
CA LYS A 150 -27.12 -2.16 -16.39
C LYS A 150 -26.53 -3.56 -16.25
N LEU A 151 -25.44 -3.71 -15.51
CA LEU A 151 -24.79 -5.00 -15.27
C LEU A 151 -25.72 -5.98 -14.51
N LYS A 152 -26.49 -5.50 -13.52
CA LYS A 152 -27.49 -6.34 -12.84
C LYS A 152 -28.62 -6.83 -13.76
N GLU A 153 -28.95 -6.06 -14.80
CA GLU A 153 -29.96 -6.45 -15.80
C GLU A 153 -29.41 -7.49 -16.79
N VAL A 154 -28.13 -7.40 -17.15
CA VAL A 154 -27.54 -8.24 -18.22
C VAL A 154 -26.78 -9.46 -17.72
N ILE A 155 -26.19 -9.42 -16.53
CA ILE A 155 -25.39 -10.53 -15.99
C ILE A 155 -26.32 -11.59 -15.43
N LYS A 156 -26.12 -12.83 -15.89
CA LYS A 156 -26.81 -14.01 -15.37
C LYS A 156 -25.98 -14.68 -14.26
N ILE A 157 -26.56 -14.77 -13.06
CA ILE A 157 -25.87 -15.23 -11.84
C ILE A 157 -25.59 -16.75 -11.86
N ASP A 158 -26.27 -17.51 -12.71
CA ASP A 158 -26.05 -18.95 -12.92
C ASP A 158 -24.86 -19.27 -13.84
N GLN A 159 -24.40 -18.32 -14.65
CA GLN A 159 -23.25 -18.51 -15.55
C GLN A 159 -21.90 -18.51 -14.81
N THR A 160 -20.88 -19.14 -15.41
CA THR A 160 -19.51 -19.05 -14.90
C THR A 160 -18.92 -17.65 -15.15
N PRO A 161 -17.93 -17.21 -14.35
CA PRO A 161 -17.27 -15.92 -14.57
C PRO A 161 -16.73 -15.72 -15.98
N GLN A 162 -16.13 -16.76 -16.58
CA GLN A 162 -15.59 -16.72 -17.94
C GLN A 162 -16.69 -16.53 -18.99
N SER A 163 -17.83 -17.22 -18.84
CA SER A 163 -18.98 -17.04 -19.75
C SER A 163 -19.54 -15.62 -19.64
N ARG A 164 -19.70 -15.11 -18.41
CA ARG A 164 -20.16 -13.73 -18.19
C ARG A 164 -19.27 -12.72 -18.90
N ILE A 165 -17.95 -12.88 -18.84
CA ILE A 165 -16.99 -11.98 -19.50
C ILE A 165 -17.07 -12.12 -21.02
N ALA A 166 -17.10 -13.36 -21.54
CA ALA A 166 -17.18 -13.61 -22.98
C ALA A 166 -18.43 -12.98 -23.61
N ASP A 167 -19.58 -13.16 -22.96
CA ASP A 167 -20.88 -12.70 -23.46
C ASP A 167 -21.10 -11.20 -23.25
N LEU A 168 -20.29 -10.55 -22.38
CA LEU A 168 -20.52 -9.17 -21.96
C LEU A 168 -20.43 -8.17 -23.11
N SER A 169 -19.52 -8.39 -24.08
CA SER A 169 -19.31 -7.44 -25.19
C SER A 169 -20.54 -7.38 -26.09
N GLU A 170 -21.08 -8.55 -26.40
CA GLU A 170 -22.28 -8.74 -27.21
C GLU A 170 -23.50 -8.23 -26.46
N THR A 171 -23.65 -8.57 -25.17
CA THR A 171 -24.82 -8.17 -24.38
C THR A 171 -24.87 -6.66 -24.10
N LEU A 172 -23.71 -6.00 -24.02
CA LEU A 172 -23.61 -4.55 -23.94
C LEU A 172 -23.62 -3.87 -25.31
N GLU A 173 -23.63 -4.63 -26.41
CA GLU A 173 -23.59 -4.16 -27.79
C GLU A 173 -22.47 -3.14 -28.05
N LEU A 174 -21.27 -3.42 -27.52
CA LEU A 174 -20.17 -2.44 -27.49
C LEU A 174 -19.77 -1.95 -28.88
N ASP A 175 -19.73 -2.83 -29.88
CA ASP A 175 -19.34 -2.48 -31.25
C ASP A 175 -20.40 -1.59 -31.92
N LEU A 176 -21.68 -1.85 -31.69
CA LEU A 176 -22.79 -1.02 -32.18
C LEU A 176 -22.74 0.39 -31.58
N ILE A 177 -22.52 0.47 -30.28
CA ILE A 177 -22.44 1.74 -29.55
C ILE A 177 -21.21 2.53 -30.01
N GLU A 178 -20.08 1.86 -30.19
CA GLU A 178 -18.83 2.44 -30.68
C GLU A 178 -19.03 3.03 -32.09
N GLU A 179 -19.62 2.26 -33.01
CA GLU A 179 -19.95 2.71 -34.38
C GLU A 179 -20.83 3.96 -34.36
N VAL A 180 -21.94 3.92 -33.62
CA VAL A 180 -22.89 5.04 -33.56
C VAL A 180 -22.26 6.29 -32.91
N LEU A 181 -21.45 6.11 -31.86
CA LEU A 181 -20.77 7.22 -31.20
C LEU A 181 -19.75 7.88 -32.13
N PHE A 182 -18.85 7.09 -32.72
CA PHE A 182 -17.76 7.65 -33.52
C PHE A 182 -18.26 8.28 -34.81
N GLU A 183 -19.26 7.70 -35.48
CA GLU A 183 -19.93 8.36 -36.60
C GLU A 183 -20.55 9.71 -36.19
N ALA A 184 -21.20 9.77 -35.03
CA ALA A 184 -21.82 11.00 -34.55
C ALA A 184 -20.77 12.07 -34.23
N LEU A 185 -19.63 11.69 -33.65
CA LEU A 185 -18.51 12.59 -33.36
C LEU A 185 -17.85 13.10 -34.65
N GLU A 186 -17.57 12.21 -35.62
CA GLU A 186 -17.00 12.57 -36.92
C GLU A 186 -17.92 13.54 -37.69
N LYS A 187 -19.23 13.27 -37.74
CA LYS A 187 -20.23 14.17 -38.36
C LYS A 187 -20.34 15.53 -37.65
N SER A 188 -20.20 15.52 -36.33
CA SER A 188 -20.30 16.75 -35.51
C SER A 188 -19.03 17.60 -35.55
N GLY A 189 -17.87 16.98 -35.78
CA GLY A 189 -16.56 17.62 -35.64
C GLY A 189 -16.30 18.13 -34.22
N VAL A 190 -16.93 17.49 -33.22
CA VAL A 190 -16.81 17.85 -31.79
C VAL A 190 -15.87 16.86 -31.12
N GLN A 191 -14.97 17.37 -30.28
CA GLN A 191 -14.12 16.58 -29.41
C GLN A 191 -14.69 16.53 -27.99
N TYR A 192 -14.62 15.37 -27.36
CA TYR A 192 -14.91 15.20 -25.94
C TYR A 192 -13.62 15.01 -25.15
N VAL A 193 -13.51 15.72 -24.03
CA VAL A 193 -12.43 15.57 -23.06
C VAL A 193 -13.03 15.15 -21.73
N VAL A 194 -12.60 13.99 -21.23
CA VAL A 194 -13.12 13.40 -20.00
C VAL A 194 -12.05 13.51 -18.93
N PHE A 195 -12.38 14.07 -17.77
CA PHE A 195 -11.50 14.10 -16.62
C PHE A 195 -12.07 13.22 -15.51
N ALA A 196 -11.32 12.20 -15.10
CA ALA A 196 -11.69 11.35 -13.97
C ALA A 196 -10.79 11.65 -12.78
N ASP A 197 -11.41 12.10 -11.68
CA ASP A 197 -10.75 12.37 -10.41
C ASP A 197 -11.33 11.45 -9.32
N LYS A 198 -10.66 11.38 -8.17
CA LYS A 198 -11.13 10.64 -6.98
C LYS A 198 -11.39 9.15 -7.23
N LEU A 199 -10.60 8.54 -8.11
CA LEU A 199 -10.65 7.09 -8.36
C LEU A 199 -10.22 6.26 -7.12
N ASP A 200 -9.75 6.91 -6.05
CA ASP A 200 -9.44 6.31 -4.77
C ASP A 200 -10.61 6.25 -3.76
N GLU A 201 -11.75 6.88 -4.06
CA GLU A 201 -12.92 6.81 -3.18
C GLU A 201 -13.51 5.39 -3.19
N GLY A 202 -13.74 4.82 -2.00
CA GLY A 202 -14.17 3.41 -1.86
C GLY A 202 -13.14 2.37 -2.33
N TYR A 203 -11.88 2.77 -2.57
CA TYR A 203 -10.80 1.86 -2.94
C TYR A 203 -10.39 0.96 -1.77
N SER A 204 -10.15 -0.31 -2.06
CA SER A 204 -9.50 -1.25 -1.16
C SER A 204 -8.25 -1.82 -1.85
N PRO A 205 -7.14 -2.06 -1.12
CA PRO A 205 -5.90 -2.57 -1.68
C PRO A 205 -5.94 -4.08 -1.93
N ASP A 206 -7.01 -4.56 -2.56
CA ASP A 206 -7.25 -5.95 -2.94
C ASP A 206 -7.33 -6.11 -4.46
N ASP A 207 -7.22 -7.35 -4.95
CA ASP A 207 -7.22 -7.64 -6.40
C ASP A 207 -8.43 -7.05 -7.11
N LEU A 208 -9.61 -7.06 -6.46
CA LEU A 208 -10.83 -6.45 -6.98
C LEU A 208 -10.71 -4.92 -7.09
N GLY A 209 -10.31 -4.24 -6.01
CA GLY A 209 -10.17 -2.78 -5.99
C GLY A 209 -9.15 -2.28 -7.01
N VAL A 210 -8.02 -2.98 -7.14
CA VAL A 210 -7.00 -2.65 -8.14
C VAL A 210 -7.53 -2.86 -9.57
N ALA A 211 -8.19 -3.99 -9.83
CA ALA A 211 -8.74 -4.30 -11.15
C ALA A 211 -9.82 -3.30 -11.60
N ILE A 212 -10.63 -2.75 -10.69
CA ILE A 212 -11.64 -1.74 -11.00
C ILE A 212 -11.00 -0.46 -11.55
N VAL A 213 -9.94 0.02 -10.90
CA VAL A 213 -9.24 1.25 -11.32
C VAL A 213 -8.42 0.98 -12.59
N ASP A 214 -7.75 -0.17 -12.68
CA ASP A 214 -7.01 -0.58 -13.88
C ASP A 214 -7.94 -0.68 -15.11
N GLY A 215 -9.11 -1.31 -14.95
CA GLY A 215 -10.12 -1.38 -16.01
C GLY A 215 -10.55 0.00 -16.51
N PHE A 216 -10.65 0.99 -15.62
CA PHE A 216 -10.92 2.39 -16.01
C PHE A 216 -9.72 3.03 -16.74
N ILE A 217 -8.50 2.87 -16.22
CA ILE A 217 -7.26 3.41 -16.84
C ILE A 217 -7.09 2.88 -18.26
N GLN A 218 -7.22 1.57 -18.45
CA GLN A 218 -7.13 0.97 -19.79
C GLN A 218 -8.24 1.48 -20.71
N THR A 219 -9.44 1.69 -20.18
CA THR A 219 -10.54 2.30 -20.96
C THR A 219 -10.19 3.72 -21.41
N ALA A 220 -9.62 4.53 -20.51
CA ALA A 220 -9.23 5.91 -20.80
C ALA A 220 -8.12 6.00 -21.86
N ILE A 221 -7.19 5.04 -21.86
CA ILE A 221 -6.14 4.94 -22.88
C ILE A 221 -6.71 4.46 -24.22
N ASP A 222 -7.49 3.36 -24.21
CA ASP A 222 -8.00 2.73 -25.42
C ASP A 222 -8.95 3.66 -26.20
N VAL A 223 -9.81 4.41 -25.50
CA VAL A 223 -10.82 5.27 -26.15
C VAL A 223 -10.20 6.35 -27.02
N LYS A 224 -9.02 6.88 -26.63
CA LYS A 224 -8.30 7.89 -27.42
C LYS A 224 -7.93 7.33 -28.79
N SER A 225 -7.26 6.17 -28.81
CA SER A 225 -6.82 5.53 -30.05
C SER A 225 -8.00 5.08 -30.93
N ARG A 226 -9.05 4.51 -30.32
CA ARG A 226 -10.26 4.02 -31.01
C ARG A 226 -11.05 5.14 -31.68
N SER A 227 -11.14 6.28 -31.01
CA SER A 227 -11.89 7.44 -31.49
C SER A 227 -11.07 8.40 -32.37
N LYS A 228 -9.81 8.07 -32.69
CA LYS A 228 -8.87 8.95 -33.41
C LYS A 228 -8.80 10.35 -32.77
N ASP A 229 -8.59 10.38 -31.46
CA ASP A 229 -8.50 11.59 -30.63
C ASP A 229 -9.79 12.41 -30.47
N LEU A 230 -10.93 11.95 -31.00
CA LEU A 230 -12.23 12.62 -30.81
C LEU A 230 -12.75 12.49 -29.37
N VAL A 231 -12.32 11.47 -28.63
CA VAL A 231 -12.60 11.31 -27.20
C VAL A 231 -11.28 11.09 -26.47
N CYS A 232 -10.85 12.09 -25.70
CA CYS A 232 -9.65 12.02 -24.88
C CYS A 232 -10.04 11.91 -23.40
N ALA A 233 -9.60 10.87 -22.71
CA ALA A 233 -9.86 10.70 -21.28
C ALA A 233 -8.57 10.82 -20.47
N PHE A 234 -8.62 11.56 -19.37
CA PHE A 234 -7.54 11.71 -18.41
C PHE A 234 -7.95 11.10 -17.08
N ALA A 235 -7.11 10.23 -16.52
CA ALA A 235 -7.33 9.60 -15.23
C ALA A 235 -6.34 10.12 -14.19
N PHE A 236 -6.85 10.68 -13.10
CA PHE A 236 -6.05 11.20 -11.99
C PHE A 236 -6.01 10.16 -10.87
N VAL A 237 -4.85 9.54 -10.70
CA VAL A 237 -4.68 8.32 -9.90
C VAL A 237 -3.73 8.59 -8.74
N ARG A 238 -4.02 8.00 -7.58
CA ARG A 238 -3.07 8.02 -6.46
C ARG A 238 -1.90 7.11 -6.74
N ASP A 239 -0.73 7.55 -6.28
CA ASP A 239 0.52 6.85 -6.54
C ASP A 239 0.54 5.41 -5.99
N ASN A 240 -0.02 5.16 -4.80
CA ASN A 240 -0.14 3.81 -4.25
C ASN A 240 -1.05 2.87 -5.07
N ILE A 241 -2.13 3.40 -5.68
CA ILE A 241 -3.00 2.63 -6.57
C ILE A 241 -2.25 2.32 -7.87
N TYR A 242 -1.59 3.33 -8.45
CA TYR A 242 -0.76 3.15 -9.65
C TYR A 242 0.30 2.06 -9.46
N ARG A 243 0.98 2.04 -8.30
CA ARG A 243 1.94 0.98 -7.94
C ARG A 243 1.29 -0.40 -7.86
N SER A 244 0.08 -0.48 -7.30
CA SER A 244 -0.64 -1.75 -7.20
C SER A 244 -1.01 -2.30 -8.58
N ILE A 245 -1.40 -1.42 -9.51
CA ILE A 245 -1.69 -1.78 -10.91
C ILE A 245 -0.43 -2.26 -11.61
N SER A 246 0.68 -1.54 -11.46
CA SER A 246 1.98 -1.93 -12.04
C SER A 246 2.41 -3.35 -11.71
N LYS A 247 2.10 -3.79 -10.49
CA LYS A 247 2.41 -5.13 -10.01
C LYS A 247 1.44 -6.21 -10.51
N LEU A 248 0.15 -5.92 -10.55
CA LEU A 248 -0.87 -6.92 -10.87
C LEU A 248 -1.13 -7.04 -12.38
N ASP A 249 -0.93 -5.97 -13.15
CA ASP A 249 -1.13 -5.99 -14.59
C ASP A 249 0.13 -6.46 -15.35
N PRO A 250 0.13 -7.65 -15.96
CA PRO A 250 1.27 -8.14 -16.75
C PRO A 250 1.58 -7.28 -17.99
N ASP A 251 0.63 -6.47 -18.46
CA ASP A 251 0.79 -5.60 -19.62
C ASP A 251 1.08 -4.13 -19.25
N PHE A 252 1.39 -3.84 -17.98
CA PHE A 252 1.58 -2.48 -17.47
C PHE A 252 2.61 -1.66 -18.27
N THR A 253 3.83 -2.16 -18.43
CA THR A 253 4.92 -1.47 -19.15
C THR A 253 4.56 -1.17 -20.59
N ARG A 254 3.78 -2.06 -21.23
CA ARG A 254 3.36 -1.91 -22.61
C ARG A 254 2.27 -0.85 -22.78
N ASN A 255 1.28 -0.84 -21.88
CA ASN A 255 0.04 -0.10 -22.11
C ASN A 255 -0.08 1.19 -21.28
N ILE A 256 0.49 1.24 -20.08
CA ILE A 256 0.20 2.28 -19.08
C ILE A 256 1.43 3.17 -18.82
N GLU A 257 2.62 2.58 -18.71
CA GLU A 257 3.83 3.30 -18.28
C GLU A 257 4.16 4.49 -19.18
N GLY A 258 4.17 4.29 -20.51
CA GLY A 258 4.44 5.36 -21.47
C GLY A 258 3.35 6.45 -21.59
N GLN A 259 2.18 6.22 -21.00
CA GLN A 259 1.03 7.14 -21.00
C GLN A 259 0.93 7.94 -19.70
N THR A 260 1.93 7.87 -18.82
CA THR A 260 1.86 8.41 -17.47
C THR A 260 2.62 9.74 -17.31
N LEU A 261 1.99 10.71 -16.65
CA LEU A 261 2.60 11.94 -16.14
C LEU A 261 2.58 11.92 -14.61
N ARG A 262 3.74 11.96 -13.96
CA ARG A 262 3.83 12.09 -12.51
C ARG A 262 3.94 13.56 -12.13
N LEU A 263 3.12 13.99 -11.17
CA LEU A 263 3.11 15.37 -10.70
C LEU A 263 4.32 15.67 -9.82
N HIS A 264 5.00 16.76 -10.11
CA HIS A 264 6.19 17.22 -9.39
C HIS A 264 6.01 18.64 -8.83
N TRP A 265 6.49 18.85 -7.61
CA TRP A 265 6.53 20.17 -6.95
C TRP A 265 7.92 20.41 -6.36
N ASP A 266 8.55 21.49 -6.81
CA ASP A 266 9.80 22.00 -6.25
C ASP A 266 9.55 23.26 -5.39
N GLU A 267 10.61 23.74 -4.73
CA GLU A 267 10.57 24.98 -3.93
C GLU A 267 10.05 26.16 -4.75
N TYR A 268 10.51 26.29 -6.00
CA TYR A 268 10.15 27.39 -6.87
C TYR A 268 8.63 27.42 -7.13
N ASN A 269 8.05 26.32 -7.58
CA ASN A 269 6.63 26.21 -7.90
C ASN A 269 5.77 26.42 -6.64
N LEU A 270 6.16 25.89 -5.48
CA LEU A 270 5.44 26.07 -4.23
C LEU A 270 5.51 27.52 -3.73
N PHE A 271 6.67 28.17 -3.84
CA PHE A 271 6.84 29.57 -3.47
C PHE A 271 5.95 30.49 -4.32
N ASN A 272 5.91 30.27 -5.63
CA ASN A 272 5.05 31.01 -6.54
C ASN A 272 3.55 30.78 -6.23
N LEU A 273 3.15 29.53 -5.98
CA LEU A 273 1.78 29.20 -5.61
C LEU A 273 1.33 29.93 -4.34
N VAL A 274 2.19 29.95 -3.31
CA VAL A 274 1.91 30.63 -2.05
C VAL A 274 1.83 32.15 -2.26
N CYS A 275 2.78 32.74 -2.97
CA CYS A 275 2.79 34.19 -3.23
C CYS A 275 1.55 34.63 -4.02
N ASN A 276 1.12 33.87 -5.03
CA ASN A 276 -0.11 34.15 -5.76
C ASN A 276 -1.33 34.16 -4.83
N ARG A 277 -1.44 33.19 -3.93
CA ARG A 277 -2.52 33.13 -2.95
C ARG A 277 -2.47 34.28 -1.95
N ILE A 278 -1.29 34.66 -1.47
CA ILE A 278 -1.09 35.82 -0.58
C ILE A 278 -1.59 37.12 -1.26
N ARG A 279 -1.26 37.35 -2.53
CA ARG A 279 -1.73 38.54 -3.27
C ARG A 279 -3.23 38.67 -3.24
N ILE A 280 -3.94 37.60 -3.57
CA ILE A 280 -5.41 37.58 -3.57
C ILE A 280 -5.97 37.70 -2.15
N ALA A 281 -5.41 36.94 -1.20
CA ALA A 281 -5.92 36.88 0.16
C ALA A 281 -5.79 38.21 0.92
N PHE A 282 -4.73 38.97 0.67
CA PHE A 282 -4.42 40.22 1.35
C PHE A 282 -4.54 41.47 0.47
N ASN A 283 -5.05 41.33 -0.76
CA ASN A 283 -5.17 42.41 -1.75
C ASN A 283 -3.83 43.17 -1.91
N CYS A 284 -2.76 42.43 -2.19
CA CYS A 284 -1.41 42.94 -2.35
C CYS A 284 -1.03 43.01 -3.84
N ASP A 285 -0.69 44.22 -4.29
CA ASP A 285 -0.36 44.53 -5.69
C ASP A 285 1.14 44.37 -6.02
N ILE A 286 1.92 43.77 -5.12
CA ILE A 286 3.37 43.60 -5.32
C ILE A 286 3.63 42.47 -6.34
N GLU A 287 4.29 42.80 -7.45
CA GLU A 287 4.63 41.82 -8.48
C GLU A 287 5.76 40.86 -8.07
N ASN A 288 6.78 41.34 -7.36
CA ASN A 288 7.91 40.49 -6.97
C ASN A 288 7.55 39.55 -5.80
N ASN A 289 7.63 38.23 -6.02
CA ASN A 289 7.27 37.22 -5.01
C ASN A 289 8.05 37.35 -3.69
N THR A 290 9.35 37.62 -3.74
CA THR A 290 10.16 37.80 -2.52
C THR A 290 9.68 39.01 -1.72
N ARG A 291 9.30 40.11 -2.38
CA ARG A 291 8.73 41.28 -1.70
C ARG A 291 7.33 40.99 -1.14
N VAL A 292 6.50 40.22 -1.84
CA VAL A 292 5.20 39.75 -1.33
C VAL A 292 5.42 38.97 -0.03
N TRP A 293 6.25 37.94 -0.06
CA TRP A 293 6.54 37.12 1.12
C TRP A 293 7.06 37.97 2.29
N ASN A 294 8.05 38.82 2.04
CA ASN A 294 8.65 39.70 3.06
C ASN A 294 7.70 40.72 3.68
N GLN A 295 6.58 41.04 3.01
CA GLN A 295 5.55 41.92 3.56
C GLN A 295 4.71 41.22 4.64
N PHE A 296 4.64 39.89 4.59
CA PHE A 296 3.79 39.09 5.46
C PHE A 296 4.58 38.15 6.36
N SER A 297 5.92 38.16 6.29
CA SER A 297 6.83 37.43 7.17
C SER A 297 7.82 38.36 7.85
N ALA A 298 8.17 38.05 9.10
CA ALA A 298 9.08 38.83 9.93
C ALA A 298 10.43 38.13 10.14
N ASN A 299 11.46 38.92 10.48
CA ASN A 299 12.77 38.44 10.95
C ASN A 299 13.38 37.34 10.07
N GLU A 300 13.69 36.18 10.65
CA GLU A 300 14.32 35.03 9.99
C GLU A 300 13.44 34.40 8.91
N LEU A 301 12.13 34.64 8.94
CA LEU A 301 11.21 34.19 7.90
C LEU A 301 11.25 35.06 6.64
N LYS A 302 12.01 36.15 6.59
CA LYS A 302 12.18 36.94 5.37
C LYS A 302 13.09 36.23 4.35
N GLY A 303 12.88 36.56 3.09
CA GLY A 303 13.59 35.99 1.95
C GLY A 303 13.12 34.58 1.60
N LYS A 304 13.75 34.00 0.57
CA LYS A 304 13.48 32.61 0.17
C LYS A 304 13.93 31.62 1.23
N GLU A 305 15.03 31.89 1.93
CA GLU A 305 15.52 31.09 3.07
C GLU A 305 14.49 30.95 4.19
N GLY A 306 13.81 32.05 4.51
CA GLY A 306 12.72 32.02 5.48
C GLY A 306 11.52 31.19 5.02
N PHE A 307 11.17 31.25 3.73
CA PHE A 307 10.14 30.36 3.16
C PHE A 307 10.58 28.88 3.19
N ARG A 308 11.86 28.58 2.87
CA ARG A 308 12.43 27.24 2.94
C ARG A 308 12.35 26.66 4.36
N THR A 309 12.54 27.49 5.37
CA THR A 309 12.39 27.11 6.79
C THR A 309 10.97 26.62 7.12
N ALA A 310 9.93 27.19 6.49
CA ALA A 310 8.57 26.67 6.61
C ALA A 310 8.36 25.42 5.72
N LEU A 311 8.91 25.44 4.49
CA LEU A 311 8.71 24.38 3.51
C LEU A 311 9.27 23.03 3.96
N LYS A 312 10.45 23.00 4.60
CA LYS A 312 11.09 21.77 5.10
C LYS A 312 10.23 20.99 6.11
N LEU A 313 9.30 21.69 6.78
CA LEU A 313 8.37 21.08 7.75
C LEU A 313 7.18 20.37 7.06
N THR A 314 7.16 20.35 5.72
CA THR A 314 6.10 19.77 4.89
C THR A 314 6.66 18.63 4.02
N LEU A 315 5.79 17.89 3.31
CA LEU A 315 6.21 16.89 2.33
C LEU A 315 6.31 17.47 0.90
N TYR A 316 6.68 18.76 0.78
CA TYR A 316 6.79 19.49 -0.48
C TYR A 316 5.53 19.40 -1.36
N ARG A 317 4.35 19.52 -0.72
CA ARG A 317 3.05 19.48 -1.39
C ARG A 317 2.27 20.78 -1.19
N PRO A 318 1.51 21.24 -2.21
CA PRO A 318 0.68 22.44 -2.10
C PRO A 318 -0.24 22.42 -0.89
N ARG A 319 -0.92 21.29 -0.63
CA ARG A 319 -1.81 21.18 0.52
C ARG A 319 -1.07 21.37 1.85
N ASP A 320 0.13 20.84 1.96
CA ASP A 320 0.85 20.80 3.24
C ASP A 320 1.37 22.19 3.63
N ILE A 321 1.94 22.91 2.67
CA ILE A 321 2.39 24.29 2.89
C ILE A 321 1.20 25.23 3.12
N LEU A 322 0.06 25.02 2.46
CA LEU A 322 -1.14 25.82 2.69
C LEU A 322 -1.75 25.57 4.08
N VAL A 323 -1.78 24.33 4.56
CA VAL A 323 -2.22 24.02 5.94
C VAL A 323 -1.31 24.72 6.95
N LEU A 324 0.02 24.62 6.77
CA LEU A 324 1.00 25.25 7.64
C LEU A 324 0.82 26.77 7.70
N LEU A 325 0.72 27.42 6.53
CA LEU A 325 0.65 28.87 6.47
C LEU A 325 -0.73 29.42 6.89
N ASN A 326 -1.84 28.74 6.56
CA ASN A 326 -3.17 29.16 7.01
C ASN A 326 -3.26 29.24 8.54
N ASP A 327 -2.81 28.19 9.23
CA ASP A 327 -2.82 28.15 10.69
C ASP A 327 -1.82 29.16 11.29
N ALA A 328 -0.65 29.36 10.67
CA ALA A 328 0.31 30.38 11.10
C ALA A 328 -0.27 31.80 10.97
N PHE A 329 -0.90 32.13 9.84
CA PHE A 329 -1.58 33.42 9.65
C PHE A 329 -2.75 33.60 10.62
N LEU A 330 -3.50 32.54 10.91
CA LEU A 330 -4.59 32.57 11.89
C LEU A 330 -4.06 32.91 13.29
N ARG A 331 -2.94 32.30 13.70
CA ARG A 331 -2.25 32.58 14.98
C ARG A 331 -1.73 34.02 15.03
N ALA A 332 -0.99 34.47 14.02
CA ALA A 332 -0.52 35.85 13.95
C ALA A 332 -1.69 36.85 14.09
N ASN A 333 -2.78 36.62 13.36
CA ASN A 333 -3.96 37.49 13.42
C ASN A 333 -4.67 37.45 14.78
N SER A 334 -4.73 36.29 15.45
CA SER A 334 -5.28 36.19 16.81
C SER A 334 -4.48 37.00 17.85
N GLN A 335 -3.21 37.24 17.56
CA GLN A 335 -2.32 38.12 18.33
C GLN A 335 -2.25 39.54 17.74
N GLN A 336 -3.15 39.90 16.83
CA GLN A 336 -3.21 41.20 16.14
C GLN A 336 -1.96 41.57 15.33
N ARG A 337 -1.15 40.57 14.94
CA ARG A 337 0.00 40.74 14.03
C ARG A 337 -0.43 40.55 12.58
N LYS A 338 0.18 41.32 11.67
CA LYS A 338 0.01 41.19 10.22
C LYS A 338 1.06 40.27 9.58
N GLU A 339 2.22 40.16 10.22
CA GLU A 339 3.34 39.33 9.79
C GLU A 339 3.39 38.06 10.64
N ILE A 340 3.65 36.92 9.99
CA ILE A 340 3.96 35.67 10.68
C ILE A 340 5.40 35.68 11.17
N VAL A 341 5.62 35.10 12.34
CA VAL A 341 6.93 34.90 12.97
C VAL A 341 7.23 33.41 13.10
N LEU A 342 8.47 33.05 13.43
CA LEU A 342 8.89 31.66 13.54
C LEU A 342 8.04 30.87 14.57
N GLU A 343 7.64 31.52 15.67
CA GLU A 343 6.81 30.91 16.70
C GLU A 343 5.43 30.47 16.18
N ASP A 344 4.86 31.16 15.19
CA ASP A 344 3.58 30.77 14.58
C ASP A 344 3.74 29.50 13.73
N ILE A 345 4.88 29.39 13.03
CA ILE A 345 5.24 28.24 12.21
C ILE A 345 5.50 27.03 13.13
N ASP A 346 6.32 27.17 14.16
CA ASP A 346 6.66 26.07 15.07
C ASP A 346 5.42 25.51 15.79
N ALA A 347 4.55 26.40 16.27
CA ALA A 347 3.32 26.00 16.95
C ALA A 347 2.37 25.22 16.03
N THR A 348 2.38 25.54 14.73
CA THR A 348 1.56 24.85 13.72
C THR A 348 2.22 23.55 13.26
N ALA A 349 3.53 23.59 13.04
CA ALA A 349 4.33 22.46 12.59
C ALA A 349 4.23 21.28 13.56
N LYS A 350 4.09 21.52 14.86
CA LYS A 350 3.90 20.43 15.84
C LYS A 350 2.65 19.59 15.53
N THR A 351 1.52 20.25 15.28
CA THR A 351 0.26 19.57 14.95
C THR A 351 0.34 18.89 13.59
N ILE A 352 0.93 19.55 12.59
CA ILE A 352 1.11 18.98 11.25
C ILE A 352 2.01 17.76 11.28
N SER A 353 3.13 17.82 12.01
CA SER A 353 4.09 16.74 12.15
C SER A 353 3.43 15.48 12.70
N SER A 354 2.65 15.60 13.78
CA SER A 354 1.91 14.46 14.34
C SER A 354 0.87 13.90 13.37
N ASN A 355 0.13 14.77 12.69
CA ASN A 355 -0.85 14.34 11.69
C ASN A 355 -0.19 13.62 10.49
N ARG A 356 0.98 14.09 10.05
CA ARG A 356 1.73 13.50 8.94
C ARG A 356 2.33 12.15 9.30
N LEU A 357 2.86 12.00 10.51
CA LEU A 357 3.35 10.71 10.99
C LEU A 357 2.19 9.69 11.06
N ASN A 358 1.02 10.10 11.56
CA ASN A 358 -0.17 9.25 11.58
C ASN A 358 -0.68 8.92 10.17
N ASP A 359 -0.64 9.87 9.24
CA ASP A 359 -1.00 9.64 7.83
C ASP A 359 -0.04 8.63 7.18
N LEU A 360 1.27 8.73 7.46
CA LEU A 360 2.28 7.78 7.01
C LEU A 360 1.98 6.37 7.52
N HIS A 361 1.67 6.22 8.82
CA HIS A 361 1.31 4.92 9.39
C HIS A 361 0.09 4.33 8.69
N LYS A 362 -1.00 5.09 8.56
CA LYS A 362 -2.22 4.64 7.88
C LYS A 362 -2.01 4.29 6.40
N GLU A 363 -1.15 5.04 5.70
CA GLU A 363 -0.90 4.82 4.27
C GLU A 363 -0.14 3.50 4.02
N TYR A 364 0.75 3.11 4.95
CA TYR A 364 1.64 1.96 4.76
C TYR A 364 1.37 0.78 5.70
N GLU A 365 0.44 0.87 6.65
CA GLU A 365 0.13 -0.18 7.65
C GLU A 365 -0.15 -1.55 7.00
N SER A 366 -0.91 -1.58 5.91
CA SER A 366 -1.26 -2.83 5.20
C SER A 366 -0.06 -3.54 4.57
N ILE A 367 1.05 -2.81 4.36
CA ILE A 367 2.24 -3.29 3.65
C ILE A 367 3.45 -3.39 4.58
N PHE A 368 3.52 -2.54 5.60
CA PHE A 368 4.58 -2.45 6.60
C PHE A 368 3.92 -2.35 7.98
N ALA A 369 3.37 -3.47 8.46
CA ALA A 369 2.58 -3.52 9.69
C ALA A 369 3.36 -3.04 10.92
N ALA A 370 4.65 -3.34 10.98
CA ALA A 370 5.52 -2.93 12.09
C ALA A 370 6.08 -1.49 11.97
N LEU A 371 5.67 -0.71 10.96
CA LEU A 371 6.20 0.64 10.69
C LEU A 371 6.09 1.56 11.91
N GLU A 372 4.98 1.51 12.62
CA GLU A 372 4.77 2.32 13.82
C GLU A 372 5.83 2.02 14.90
N GLU A 373 6.16 0.75 15.13
CA GLU A 373 7.16 0.35 16.14
C GLU A 373 8.57 0.81 15.73
N PHE A 374 8.92 0.65 14.45
CA PHE A 374 10.21 1.10 13.94
C PHE A 374 10.36 2.63 14.00
N THR A 375 9.36 3.39 13.57
CA THR A 375 9.41 4.87 13.63
C THR A 375 9.47 5.38 15.07
N LYS A 376 8.75 4.74 16.01
CA LYS A 376 8.84 5.07 17.46
C LYS A 376 10.25 4.89 18.04
N SER A 377 11.07 3.98 17.53
CA SER A 377 12.46 3.78 18.01
C SER A 377 13.37 5.00 17.80
N PHE A 378 12.96 5.94 16.93
CA PHE A 378 13.64 7.21 16.67
C PHE A 378 13.15 8.37 17.57
N THR A 379 12.18 8.12 18.46
CA THR A 379 11.71 9.16 19.41
C THR A 379 12.86 9.68 20.26
N GLY A 380 13.00 11.01 20.36
CA GLY A 380 14.04 11.66 21.15
C GLY A 380 15.45 11.57 20.57
N SER A 381 15.63 11.04 19.35
CA SER A 381 16.97 10.94 18.73
C SER A 381 17.45 12.25 18.13
N GLN A 382 18.73 12.27 17.77
CA GLN A 382 19.23 13.26 16.81
C GLN A 382 18.55 13.01 15.44
N PRO A 383 18.20 14.06 14.69
CA PRO A 383 17.61 13.92 13.35
C PRO A 383 18.54 13.27 12.34
N GLU A 384 19.82 13.63 12.38
CA GLU A 384 20.88 13.04 11.57
C GLU A 384 21.56 11.92 12.36
N LEU A 385 21.73 10.77 11.71
CA LEU A 385 22.23 9.56 12.34
C LEU A 385 23.19 8.84 11.39
N SER A 386 24.20 8.19 11.96
CA SER A 386 24.97 7.19 11.22
C SER A 386 24.09 5.95 10.98
N ILE A 387 24.37 5.18 9.92
CA ILE A 387 23.71 3.89 9.71
C ILE A 387 23.91 2.96 10.91
N ALA A 388 25.09 2.96 11.52
CA ALA A 388 25.38 2.12 12.69
C ALA A 388 24.45 2.44 13.88
N ASP A 389 24.19 3.72 14.15
CA ASP A 389 23.31 4.13 15.25
C ASP A 389 21.83 3.92 14.91
N ALA A 390 21.45 4.11 13.66
CA ALA A 390 20.10 3.79 13.19
C ALA A 390 19.82 2.27 13.26
N ILE A 391 20.81 1.42 12.95
CA ILE A 391 20.72 -0.04 13.09
C ILE A 391 20.46 -0.41 14.56
N LYS A 392 21.24 0.12 15.51
CA LYS A 392 21.05 -0.16 16.95
C LYS A 392 19.62 0.14 17.40
N LYS A 393 18.99 1.19 16.87
CA LYS A 393 17.61 1.55 17.19
C LYS A 393 16.60 0.54 16.68
N VAL A 394 16.71 0.17 15.40
CA VAL A 394 15.77 -0.80 14.80
C VAL A 394 16.00 -2.22 15.31
N GLU A 395 17.22 -2.57 15.73
CA GLU A 395 17.53 -3.86 16.35
C GLU A 395 16.78 -4.09 17.67
N VAL A 396 16.51 -3.03 18.45
CA VAL A 396 15.65 -3.13 19.65
C VAL A 396 14.25 -3.61 19.27
N VAL A 397 13.72 -3.14 18.14
CA VAL A 397 12.40 -3.54 17.63
C VAL A 397 12.45 -4.94 17.03
N LEU A 398 13.53 -5.30 16.33
CA LEU A 398 13.73 -6.65 15.79
C LEU A 398 13.83 -7.72 16.89
N ALA A 399 14.26 -7.33 18.09
CA ALA A 399 14.31 -8.21 19.26
C ALA A 399 12.95 -8.40 19.96
N LEU A 400 11.90 -7.65 19.59
CA LEU A 400 10.58 -7.79 20.18
C LEU A 400 9.89 -9.09 19.73
N ASP A 401 9.24 -9.75 20.68
CA ASP A 401 8.55 -11.02 20.47
C ASP A 401 7.12 -11.03 21.04
N ARG A 402 6.66 -9.86 21.52
CA ARG A 402 5.33 -9.65 22.12
C ARG A 402 4.64 -8.44 21.49
N LEU A 403 4.10 -8.65 20.30
CA LEU A 403 3.27 -7.71 19.57
C LEU A 403 2.14 -8.46 18.87
N ASP A 404 1.24 -7.74 18.22
CA ASP A 404 0.21 -8.33 17.37
C ASP A 404 0.84 -9.22 16.28
N LYS A 405 0.14 -10.30 15.94
CA LYS A 405 0.62 -11.32 15.00
C LYS A 405 1.16 -10.71 13.69
N GLU A 406 0.43 -9.76 13.11
CA GLU A 406 0.81 -9.15 11.82
C GLU A 406 2.13 -8.37 11.94
N LYS A 407 2.29 -7.59 13.02
CA LYS A 407 3.53 -6.86 13.34
C LYS A 407 4.70 -7.83 13.56
N LEU A 408 4.51 -8.89 14.35
CA LEU A 408 5.55 -9.89 14.60
C LEU A 408 5.97 -10.64 13.34
N GLN A 409 5.00 -11.05 12.51
CA GLN A 409 5.32 -11.68 11.22
C GLN A 409 6.15 -10.77 10.35
N ASP A 410 5.83 -9.48 10.32
CA ASP A 410 6.59 -8.50 9.55
C ASP A 410 8.01 -8.32 10.09
N ILE A 411 8.16 -8.21 11.42
CA ILE A 411 9.47 -8.14 12.10
C ILE A 411 10.35 -9.35 11.77
N PHE A 412 9.82 -10.57 11.88
CA PHE A 412 10.58 -11.80 11.65
C PHE A 412 10.95 -12.06 10.19
N LEU A 413 10.42 -11.28 9.24
CA LEU A 413 10.81 -11.32 7.84
C LEU A 413 12.02 -10.44 7.52
N PHE A 414 12.46 -9.59 8.43
CA PHE A 414 13.72 -8.84 8.26
C PHE A 414 14.89 -9.69 8.76
N ASP A 415 15.95 -9.78 7.96
CA ASP A 415 17.17 -10.51 8.36
C ASP A 415 18.09 -9.66 9.23
N ASN A 416 18.09 -8.34 9.02
CA ASN A 416 18.97 -7.41 9.70
C ASN A 416 18.41 -5.97 9.71
N GLY A 417 19.05 -5.10 10.50
CA GLY A 417 18.66 -3.69 10.60
C GLY A 417 18.78 -2.92 9.27
N ILE A 418 19.72 -3.26 8.39
CA ILE A 418 19.89 -2.57 7.09
C ILE A 418 18.62 -2.69 6.25
N GLN A 419 18.04 -3.89 6.16
CA GLN A 419 16.79 -4.11 5.43
C GLN A 419 15.63 -3.28 6.00
N VAL A 420 15.60 -3.04 7.32
CA VAL A 420 14.61 -2.17 7.94
C VAL A 420 14.84 -0.72 7.53
N LEU A 421 16.10 -0.25 7.55
CA LEU A 421 16.43 1.13 7.16
C LEU A 421 16.11 1.40 5.68
N GLN A 422 16.41 0.46 4.78
CA GLN A 422 16.00 0.53 3.37
C GLN A 422 14.47 0.64 3.24
N ARG A 423 13.73 -0.11 4.07
CA ARG A 423 12.26 -0.05 4.09
C ARG A 423 11.76 1.31 4.57
N LEU A 424 12.34 1.86 5.63
CA LEU A 424 12.02 3.20 6.14
C LEU A 424 12.37 4.31 5.14
N TYR A 425 13.46 4.14 4.38
CA TYR A 425 13.80 5.02 3.26
C TYR A 425 12.73 4.96 2.16
N SER A 426 12.30 3.75 1.75
CA SER A 426 11.31 3.56 0.68
C SER A 426 9.93 4.21 0.93
N VAL A 427 9.58 4.44 2.19
CA VAL A 427 8.30 5.08 2.59
C VAL A 427 8.46 6.59 2.84
N GLY A 428 9.65 7.15 2.65
CA GLY A 428 9.96 8.56 2.86
C GLY A 428 10.12 8.97 4.31
N PHE A 429 10.38 8.01 5.22
CA PHE A 429 10.67 8.32 6.62
C PHE A 429 12.14 8.73 6.82
N LEU A 430 13.06 8.05 6.13
CA LEU A 430 14.49 8.35 6.12
C LEU A 430 14.93 8.86 4.74
N GLY A 431 15.92 9.75 4.75
CA GLY A 431 16.68 10.15 3.58
C GLY A 431 18.15 9.74 3.72
N ILE A 432 18.83 9.58 2.59
CA ILE A 432 20.27 9.26 2.52
C ILE A 432 21.03 10.46 1.98
N TYR A 433 22.18 10.74 2.57
CA TYR A 433 23.07 11.76 2.05
C TYR A 433 23.74 11.32 0.73
N ASN A 434 23.69 12.20 -0.25
CA ASN A 434 24.30 12.07 -1.56
C ASN A 434 25.52 12.97 -1.65
N GLU A 435 26.71 12.39 -1.69
CA GLU A 435 27.97 13.13 -1.86
C GLU A 435 28.06 13.89 -3.18
N GLN A 436 27.40 13.44 -4.25
CA GLN A 436 27.45 14.09 -5.56
C GLN A 436 26.61 15.36 -5.64
N SER A 437 25.41 15.33 -5.05
CA SER A 437 24.52 16.49 -4.98
C SER A 437 24.67 17.27 -3.67
N ALA A 438 25.61 16.87 -2.80
CA ALA A 438 25.84 17.38 -1.45
C ALA A 438 24.61 17.34 -0.51
N SER A 439 23.65 16.44 -0.78
CA SER A 439 22.30 16.60 -0.24
C SER A 439 21.60 15.35 0.26
N PHE A 440 20.59 15.53 1.12
CA PHE A 440 19.74 14.42 1.52
C PHE A 440 18.66 14.14 0.48
N VAL A 441 18.68 12.92 -0.04
CA VAL A 441 17.67 12.41 -0.97
C VAL A 441 16.65 11.60 -0.19
N PHE A 442 15.36 11.84 -0.46
CA PHE A 442 14.26 11.06 0.12
C PHE A 442 13.52 10.32 -0.99
N CYS A 443 13.25 9.04 -0.75
CA CYS A 443 12.41 8.23 -1.63
C CYS A 443 10.98 8.21 -1.10
N HIS A 444 10.05 8.61 -1.94
CA HIS A 444 8.63 8.57 -1.63
C HIS A 444 7.87 7.55 -2.48
N ASP A 445 8.57 6.82 -3.34
CA ASP A 445 8.02 5.99 -4.40
C ASP A 445 8.10 4.46 -4.13
N GLY A 446 8.57 4.06 -2.94
CA GLY A 446 8.56 2.66 -2.50
C GLY A 446 9.68 1.80 -3.05
N LYS A 447 10.64 2.41 -3.75
CA LYS A 447 11.76 1.70 -4.37
C LYS A 447 12.77 1.24 -3.36
N GLU A 448 13.53 0.22 -3.77
CA GLU A 448 14.80 0.01 -3.13
C GLU A 448 15.68 1.22 -3.41
N PRO A 449 16.45 1.67 -2.41
CA PRO A 449 17.44 2.69 -2.65
C PRO A 449 18.36 2.21 -3.76
N ASP A 450 18.49 2.98 -4.84
CA ASP A 450 19.47 2.73 -5.91
C ASP A 450 20.93 2.76 -5.40
N ARG A 451 21.10 3.06 -4.11
CA ARG A 451 22.35 3.27 -3.41
C ARG A 451 22.49 2.28 -2.27
N GLU A 452 23.66 1.69 -2.19
CA GLU A 452 24.01 0.85 -1.06
C GLU A 452 24.08 1.66 0.24
N PHE A 453 23.53 1.09 1.30
CA PHE A 453 23.63 1.61 2.66
C PHE A 453 25.03 1.29 3.20
N LEU A 454 26.02 2.05 2.73
CA LEU A 454 27.40 1.92 3.19
C LEU A 454 27.53 2.36 4.65
N SER A 455 28.39 1.71 5.42
CA SER A 455 28.53 1.97 6.87
C SER A 455 28.84 3.43 7.25
N ASN A 456 29.42 4.21 6.33
CA ASN A 456 29.75 5.62 6.49
C ASN A 456 28.67 6.59 5.98
N SER A 457 27.58 6.11 5.38
CA SER A 457 26.52 7.01 4.90
C SER A 457 25.75 7.63 6.07
N ARG A 458 25.32 8.88 5.84
CA ARG A 458 24.55 9.67 6.78
C ARG A 458 23.06 9.56 6.44
N LEU A 459 22.24 9.36 7.47
CA LEU A 459 20.79 9.27 7.37
C LEU A 459 20.17 10.49 8.02
N LEU A 460 19.09 10.98 7.43
CA LEU A 460 18.28 12.06 7.99
C LEU A 460 16.85 11.57 8.15
N ILE A 461 16.28 11.67 9.35
CA ILE A 461 14.84 11.53 9.54
C ILE A 461 14.18 12.69 8.79
N HIS A 462 13.12 12.46 8.03
CA HIS A 462 12.49 13.54 7.27
C HIS A 462 12.03 14.69 8.20
N PRO A 463 12.36 15.97 7.92
CA PRO A 463 12.12 17.07 8.87
C PRO A 463 10.67 17.28 9.29
N CYS A 464 9.72 16.95 8.42
CA CYS A 464 8.30 16.99 8.76
C CYS A 464 7.90 16.08 9.95
N TYR A 465 8.70 15.08 10.37
CA TYR A 465 8.39 14.18 11.49
C TYR A 465 9.09 14.54 12.81
N TRP A 466 10.00 15.52 12.80
CA TRP A 466 10.87 15.82 13.95
C TRP A 466 10.11 16.20 15.21
N LEU A 467 9.11 17.08 15.07
CA LEU A 467 8.32 17.55 16.18
C LEU A 467 7.42 16.45 16.76
N ALA A 468 6.92 15.53 15.92
CA ALA A 468 6.15 14.37 16.37
C ALA A 468 7.01 13.37 17.15
N LEU A 469 8.26 13.19 16.73
CA LEU A 469 9.22 12.30 17.38
C LEU A 469 9.96 12.96 18.55
N GLY A 470 9.78 14.27 18.75
CA GLY A 470 10.51 15.03 19.76
C GLY A 470 12.03 14.92 19.58
N THR A 471 12.52 14.94 18.34
CA THR A 471 13.96 14.88 18.07
C THR A 471 14.66 16.07 18.71
N GLN A 472 15.89 15.84 19.21
CA GLN A 472 16.70 16.93 19.75
C GLN A 472 17.11 17.81 18.58
N GLN A 473 16.54 19.01 18.47
CA GLN A 473 16.89 19.96 17.41
C GLN A 473 18.37 20.34 17.55
N SER A 474 19.23 19.70 16.78
CA SER A 474 20.35 20.42 16.17
C SER A 474 19.72 21.34 15.14
N GLU A 475 20.01 22.64 15.21
CA GLU A 475 19.74 23.54 14.09
C GLU A 475 20.33 22.88 12.84
N LEU A 476 19.48 22.44 11.91
CA LEU A 476 19.96 22.18 10.55
C LEU A 476 20.70 23.42 10.14
N LYS A 477 21.99 23.31 9.84
CA LYS A 477 22.67 24.40 9.16
C LYS A 477 21.86 24.67 7.89
N LEU A 478 21.52 25.93 7.63
CA LEU A 478 20.68 26.29 6.49
C LEU A 478 21.21 25.65 5.19
N ASP A 479 22.53 25.56 5.06
CA ASP A 479 23.29 24.91 3.98
C ASP A 479 22.90 23.43 3.74
N GLU A 480 22.59 22.63 4.78
CA GLU A 480 22.19 21.22 4.64
C GLU A 480 20.70 21.07 4.25
N ALA A 481 19.91 22.12 4.46
CA ALA A 481 18.52 22.19 4.04
C ALA A 481 18.35 22.71 2.60
N GLU A 482 19.39 23.30 1.99
CA GLU A 482 19.36 23.87 0.63
C GLU A 482 19.05 22.82 -0.45
N GLU A 483 19.24 21.52 -0.15
CA GLU A 483 19.28 20.50 -1.20
C GLU A 483 18.45 19.23 -0.88
N ILE A 484 17.50 19.28 0.07
CA ILE A 484 16.55 18.15 0.26
C ILE A 484 15.82 17.90 -1.05
N HIS A 485 16.27 16.87 -1.78
CA HIS A 485 15.76 16.51 -3.08
C HIS A 485 14.85 15.32 -2.87
N ASP A 486 13.54 15.57 -2.89
CA ASP A 486 12.59 14.49 -3.13
C ASP A 486 12.86 14.04 -4.57
N GLU A 487 13.65 12.98 -4.77
CA GLU A 487 13.83 12.39 -6.10
C GLU A 487 12.46 11.84 -6.55
N TYR A 488 11.87 12.48 -7.57
CA TYR A 488 10.67 11.99 -8.25
C TYR A 488 11.00 11.21 -9.53
N ASP A 489 12.25 11.24 -9.97
CA ASP A 489 12.76 10.59 -11.17
C ASP A 489 13.36 9.22 -10.83
N ILE A 490 12.55 8.15 -10.88
CA ILE A 490 13.10 6.79 -10.93
C ILE A 490 12.15 5.89 -11.78
N GLU A 491 12.71 4.88 -12.48
CA GLU A 491 12.04 3.71 -13.08
C GLU A 491 11.49 2.73 -12.03
N VAL A 492 10.35 2.11 -12.31
CA VAL A 492 9.47 1.44 -11.32
C VAL A 492 10.07 0.17 -10.69
N SER A 493 10.04 0.08 -9.34
CA SER A 493 9.99 -1.21 -8.66
C SER A 493 9.00 -1.17 -7.48
N SER A 494 8.00 -2.07 -7.52
CA SER A 494 6.95 -2.27 -6.51
C SER A 494 7.46 -3.06 -5.32
N ALA A 495 8.59 -2.63 -4.76
CA ALA A 495 9.45 -3.50 -3.98
C ALA A 495 8.78 -4.02 -2.69
N SER A 496 7.75 -3.41 -2.11
CA SER A 496 7.29 -3.72 -0.74
C SER A 496 6.53 -5.04 -0.47
N VAL A 497 5.38 -5.24 -1.12
CA VAL A 497 4.60 -6.48 -1.00
C VAL A 497 5.29 -7.59 -1.79
N GLU A 498 6.00 -7.23 -2.87
CA GLU A 498 6.94 -8.13 -3.51
C GLU A 498 8.03 -8.52 -2.54
N GLN A 499 8.67 -7.62 -1.81
CA GLN A 499 9.69 -7.93 -0.80
C GLN A 499 9.14 -8.90 0.24
N ARG A 500 7.94 -8.67 0.78
CA ARG A 500 7.33 -9.67 1.70
C ARG A 500 7.14 -11.03 1.02
N ASN A 501 6.57 -11.07 -0.17
CA ASN A 501 6.32 -12.32 -0.91
C ASN A 501 7.60 -13.00 -1.43
N GLN A 502 8.59 -12.21 -1.81
CA GLN A 502 9.93 -12.55 -2.27
C GLN A 502 10.74 -13.05 -1.09
N ARG A 503 10.68 -12.42 0.09
CA ARG A 503 11.31 -12.94 1.33
C ARG A 503 10.69 -14.24 1.77
N ILE A 504 9.36 -14.36 1.75
CA ILE A 504 8.69 -15.66 1.96
C ILE A 504 9.10 -16.64 0.85
N GLY A 505 9.27 -16.18 -0.39
CA GLY A 505 9.73 -16.99 -1.52
C GLY A 505 11.17 -17.49 -1.38
N ALA A 506 12.07 -16.61 -0.95
CA ALA A 506 13.46 -16.87 -0.65
C ALA A 506 13.56 -17.84 0.52
N LEU A 507 12.79 -17.62 1.60
CA LEU A 507 12.71 -18.58 2.70
C LEU A 507 12.22 -19.96 2.22
N LEU A 508 11.26 -20.03 1.29
CA LEU A 508 10.85 -21.31 0.71
C LEU A 508 11.92 -21.93 -0.20
N GLN A 509 12.68 -21.11 -0.92
CA GLN A 509 13.76 -21.55 -1.80
C GLN A 509 14.98 -22.04 -1.01
N GLU A 510 15.36 -21.34 0.07
CA GLU A 510 16.42 -21.76 1.00
C GLU A 510 16.23 -23.22 1.42
N LEU A 511 15.01 -23.63 1.76
CA LEU A 511 14.71 -25.02 2.13
C LEU A 511 15.09 -26.03 1.04
N THR A 512 14.91 -25.67 -0.24
CA THR A 512 15.21 -26.54 -1.38
C THR A 512 16.71 -26.66 -1.65
N GLU A 513 17.49 -25.68 -1.22
CA GLU A 513 18.94 -25.64 -1.39
C GLU A 513 19.67 -26.37 -0.25
N ILE A 514 19.06 -26.48 0.94
CA ILE A 514 19.65 -27.17 2.08
C ILE A 514 19.67 -28.70 1.86
N PRO A 515 20.85 -29.35 1.83
CA PRO A 515 20.97 -30.81 1.68
C PRO A 515 20.31 -31.60 2.82
N GLU A 516 19.69 -32.75 2.52
CA GLU A 516 19.20 -33.67 3.55
C GLU A 516 20.38 -34.38 4.28
N GLY A 517 20.17 -34.73 5.54
CA GLY A 517 21.16 -35.40 6.39
C GLY A 517 22.06 -34.45 7.17
N GLN A 518 23.18 -34.98 7.67
CA GLN A 518 24.08 -34.23 8.57
C GLN A 518 24.67 -32.99 7.91
N ALA A 519 24.92 -33.04 6.60
CA ALA A 519 25.58 -31.99 5.85
C ALA A 519 24.80 -30.66 5.81
N GLY A 520 23.46 -30.71 5.91
CA GLY A 520 22.61 -29.51 5.94
C GLY A 520 21.83 -29.35 7.26
N ALA A 521 22.23 -30.05 8.32
CA ALA A 521 21.45 -30.12 9.56
C ALA A 521 21.37 -28.78 10.28
N VAL A 522 22.49 -28.04 10.32
CA VAL A 522 22.58 -26.72 10.98
C VAL A 522 21.74 -25.68 10.22
N GLU A 523 21.83 -25.67 8.89
CA GLU A 523 21.07 -24.79 8.04
C GLU A 523 19.57 -25.10 8.12
N PHE A 524 19.20 -26.38 8.16
CA PHE A 524 17.80 -26.80 8.32
C PHE A 524 17.24 -26.38 9.68
N GLU A 525 18.04 -26.45 10.75
CA GLU A 525 17.63 -26.00 12.07
C GLU A 525 17.42 -24.48 12.13
N ALA A 526 18.34 -23.70 11.56
CA ALA A 526 18.19 -22.25 11.42
C ALA A 526 16.94 -21.89 10.60
N TRP A 527 16.69 -22.62 9.51
CA TRP A 527 15.49 -22.47 8.69
C TRP A 527 14.22 -22.78 9.49
N CYS A 528 14.20 -23.90 10.24
CA CYS A 528 13.09 -24.28 11.10
C CYS A 528 12.80 -23.22 12.16
N LEU A 529 13.83 -22.63 12.78
CA LEU A 529 13.67 -21.53 13.73
C LEU A 529 12.94 -20.34 13.10
N LYS A 530 13.40 -19.88 11.93
CA LYS A 530 12.80 -18.75 11.20
C LYS A 530 11.35 -19.08 10.78
N ALA A 531 11.11 -20.29 10.26
CA ALA A 531 9.79 -20.75 9.89
C ALA A 531 8.83 -20.83 11.08
N VAL A 532 9.28 -21.36 12.22
CA VAL A 532 8.49 -21.44 13.47
C VAL A 532 8.14 -20.04 13.97
N LYS A 533 9.10 -19.11 14.01
CA LYS A 533 8.85 -17.71 14.40
C LYS A 533 7.77 -17.06 13.55
N VAL A 534 7.84 -17.20 12.22
CA VAL A 534 6.86 -16.59 11.29
C VAL A 534 5.49 -17.27 11.39
N VAL A 535 5.44 -18.61 11.40
CA VAL A 535 4.18 -19.38 11.40
C VAL A 535 3.42 -19.22 12.71
N PHE A 536 4.12 -19.21 13.84
CA PHE A 536 3.55 -19.15 15.18
C PHE A 536 3.61 -17.76 15.83
N ALA A 537 3.92 -16.72 15.05
CA ALA A 537 3.90 -15.33 15.48
C ALA A 537 2.60 -14.97 16.23
N GLY A 538 2.74 -14.31 17.38
CA GLY A 538 1.63 -13.93 18.25
C GLY A 538 1.02 -15.07 19.09
N THR A 539 1.46 -16.32 18.90
CA THR A 539 1.02 -17.47 19.70
C THR A 539 2.12 -18.07 20.56
N LEU A 540 3.36 -18.01 20.08
CA LEU A 540 4.57 -18.32 20.84
C LEU A 540 5.43 -17.05 20.98
N CYS A 541 6.11 -16.90 22.11
CA CYS A 541 7.15 -15.91 22.34
C CYS A 541 8.44 -16.59 22.82
N ASN A 542 9.55 -15.86 22.96
CA ASN A 542 10.87 -16.36 23.35
C ASN A 542 11.28 -17.60 22.54
N VAL A 543 11.05 -17.58 21.22
CA VAL A 543 11.40 -18.72 20.36
C VAL A 543 12.90 -18.66 20.08
N GLU A 544 13.64 -19.60 20.66
CA GLU A 544 15.10 -19.62 20.60
C GLU A 544 15.66 -21.00 20.25
N ILE A 545 16.84 -20.99 19.63
CA ILE A 545 17.60 -22.19 19.30
C ILE A 545 18.53 -22.53 20.46
N HIS A 546 18.55 -23.78 20.88
CA HIS A 546 19.41 -24.29 21.94
C HIS A 546 19.40 -23.43 23.21
N PRO A 547 18.24 -23.27 23.88
CA PRO A 547 18.12 -22.48 25.12
C PRO A 547 19.07 -22.95 26.23
N ASN A 548 19.56 -24.20 26.12
CA ASN A 548 20.40 -24.86 27.07
C ASN A 548 21.69 -25.43 26.44
N LYS A 549 22.39 -24.65 25.60
CA LYS A 549 23.66 -25.03 24.94
C LYS A 549 24.72 -25.71 25.83
N ASN A 550 24.68 -25.50 27.14
CA ASN A 550 25.63 -26.08 28.11
C ASN A 550 25.02 -27.19 29.00
N GLY A 551 23.80 -27.65 28.69
CA GLY A 551 23.11 -28.70 29.43
C GLY A 551 23.40 -30.11 28.90
N LEU A 552 23.17 -31.12 29.73
CA LEU A 552 23.31 -32.54 29.37
C LEU A 552 22.40 -33.01 28.22
N GLN A 553 21.33 -32.26 27.93
CA GLN A 553 20.28 -32.60 26.96
C GLN A 553 19.91 -31.35 26.15
N GLN A 554 20.70 -31.04 25.13
CA GLN A 554 20.48 -29.86 24.29
C GLN A 554 19.18 -30.01 23.48
N ARG A 555 18.29 -29.03 23.63
CA ARG A 555 17.04 -28.96 22.87
C ARG A 555 17.28 -28.15 21.60
N ASP A 556 16.59 -28.49 20.51
CA ASP A 556 16.79 -27.78 19.24
C ASP A 556 16.13 -26.40 19.28
N ILE A 557 14.79 -26.35 19.26
CA ILE A 557 14.06 -25.08 19.34
C ILE A 557 13.03 -25.13 20.48
N VAL A 558 12.97 -24.06 21.28
CA VAL A 558 11.98 -23.91 22.35
C VAL A 558 11.25 -22.58 22.21
N GLY A 559 9.95 -22.57 22.45
CA GLY A 559 9.13 -21.36 22.52
C GLY A 559 8.15 -21.38 23.69
N THR A 560 7.92 -20.22 24.30
CA THR A 560 6.93 -20.05 25.37
C THR A 560 5.54 -19.92 24.77
N ASN A 561 4.62 -20.78 25.18
CA ASN A 561 3.21 -20.74 24.81
C ASN A 561 2.48 -19.61 25.54
N LEU A 562 1.88 -18.68 24.79
CA LEU A 562 1.11 -17.56 25.32
C LEU A 562 -0.33 -17.93 25.69
N GLY A 563 -0.87 -19.03 25.12
CA GLY A 563 -2.25 -19.45 25.39
C GLY A 563 -3.31 -18.55 24.77
N GLU A 564 -3.00 -17.83 23.68
CA GLU A 564 -3.92 -16.88 23.04
C GLU A 564 -5.08 -17.58 22.32
N THR A 565 -4.83 -18.73 21.71
CA THR A 565 -5.82 -19.42 20.87
C THR A 565 -6.39 -20.68 21.52
N LYS A 566 -7.50 -21.20 20.98
CA LYS A 566 -8.13 -22.44 21.49
C LYS A 566 -7.17 -23.64 21.47
N PHE A 567 -6.38 -23.78 20.41
CA PHE A 567 -5.37 -24.84 20.32
C PHE A 567 -4.32 -24.69 21.43
N TRP A 568 -3.75 -23.49 21.57
CA TRP A 568 -2.67 -23.25 22.52
C TRP A 568 -3.12 -23.28 23.98
N LYS A 569 -4.38 -22.91 24.27
CA LYS A 569 -5.03 -23.14 25.58
C LYS A 569 -5.14 -24.63 25.88
N ARG A 570 -5.57 -25.44 24.90
CA ARG A 570 -5.63 -26.91 25.02
C ARG A 570 -4.25 -27.49 25.33
N VAL A 571 -3.20 -27.04 24.65
CA VAL A 571 -1.81 -27.47 24.92
C VAL A 571 -1.40 -27.19 26.38
N THR A 572 -1.67 -25.99 26.89
CA THR A 572 -1.35 -25.64 28.28
C THR A 572 -2.21 -26.42 29.29
N GLN A 573 -3.51 -26.58 29.02
CA GLN A 573 -4.46 -27.15 29.97
C GLN A 573 -4.41 -28.69 30.01
N ASP A 574 -4.49 -29.33 28.85
CA ASP A 574 -4.60 -30.79 28.75
C ASP A 574 -3.22 -31.46 28.89
N TYR A 575 -2.17 -30.83 28.36
CA TYR A 575 -0.82 -31.40 28.30
C TYR A 575 0.17 -30.73 29.26
N GLN A 576 -0.26 -29.70 30.01
CA GLN A 576 0.56 -29.01 31.01
C GLN A 576 1.87 -28.46 30.43
N THR A 577 1.89 -28.14 29.14
CA THR A 577 3.09 -27.67 28.44
C THR A 577 3.02 -26.17 28.24
N ARG A 578 3.92 -25.45 28.93
CA ARG A 578 4.11 -24.00 28.78
C ARG A 578 5.29 -23.68 27.88
N GLN A 579 6.34 -24.51 27.90
CA GLN A 579 7.49 -24.42 27.01
C GLN A 579 7.37 -25.49 25.92
N ILE A 580 7.09 -25.06 24.70
CA ILE A 580 6.93 -25.95 23.54
C ILE A 580 8.31 -26.31 23.00
N ILE A 581 8.56 -27.60 22.81
CA ILE A 581 9.78 -28.10 22.16
C ILE A 581 9.48 -28.46 20.71
N PHE A 582 10.34 -28.00 19.81
CA PHE A 582 10.44 -28.46 18.43
C PHE A 582 11.81 -29.09 18.24
N GLU A 583 11.84 -30.42 18.17
CA GLU A 583 13.03 -31.20 17.81
C GLU A 583 13.18 -31.25 16.29
N VAL A 584 14.37 -30.99 15.76
CA VAL A 584 14.60 -30.85 14.31
C VAL A 584 15.42 -32.02 13.78
N LYS A 585 14.85 -32.75 12.82
CA LYS A 585 15.51 -33.86 12.13
C LYS A 585 15.58 -33.58 10.63
N ASN A 586 16.79 -33.34 10.12
CA ASN A 586 17.03 -33.08 8.70
C ASN A 586 16.97 -34.34 7.82
N TYR A 587 16.04 -35.26 8.09
CA TYR A 587 15.83 -36.49 7.33
C TYR A 587 14.38 -36.95 7.46
N LYS A 588 13.96 -37.84 6.56
CA LYS A 588 12.56 -38.30 6.43
C LYS A 588 12.20 -39.40 7.41
N GLU A 589 13.07 -40.41 7.53
CA GLU A 589 12.78 -41.60 8.33
C GLU A 589 13.18 -41.40 9.78
N LEU A 590 12.21 -41.11 10.64
CA LEU A 590 12.45 -41.03 12.08
C LEU A 590 12.80 -42.41 12.67
N THR A 591 13.57 -42.38 13.75
CA THR A 591 14.07 -43.55 14.46
C THR A 591 13.52 -43.61 15.88
N ALA A 592 13.61 -44.78 16.52
CA ALA A 592 13.21 -44.93 17.93
C ALA A 592 14.02 -44.02 18.86
N SER A 593 15.29 -43.75 18.54
CA SER A 593 16.13 -42.81 19.30
C SER A 593 15.56 -41.40 19.31
N ASP A 594 14.96 -40.95 18.21
CA ASP A 594 14.39 -39.59 18.11
C ASP A 594 13.24 -39.41 19.09
N TYR A 595 12.34 -40.39 19.19
CA TYR A 595 11.24 -40.36 20.15
C TYR A 595 11.73 -40.46 21.60
N ARG A 596 12.77 -41.27 21.86
CA ARG A 596 13.38 -41.38 23.20
C ARG A 596 14.07 -40.08 23.62
N GLN A 597 14.74 -39.42 22.68
CA GLN A 597 15.38 -38.13 22.88
C GLN A 597 14.34 -37.09 23.31
N VAL A 598 13.25 -36.94 22.54
CA VAL A 598 12.16 -36.00 22.88
C VAL A 598 11.48 -36.36 24.21
N ASN A 599 11.25 -37.65 24.49
CA ASN A 599 10.69 -38.10 25.76
C ASN A 599 11.50 -37.58 26.96
N SER A 600 12.84 -37.60 26.84
CA SER A 600 13.74 -37.17 27.91
C SER A 600 13.58 -35.69 28.26
N TYR A 601 13.13 -34.86 27.31
CA TYR A 601 12.95 -33.42 27.51
C TYR A 601 11.62 -33.02 28.14
N LEU A 602 10.61 -33.88 28.01
CA LEU A 602 9.23 -33.63 28.45
C LEU A 602 9.07 -33.81 29.95
N CYS A 603 9.47 -32.79 30.71
CA CYS A 603 9.31 -32.72 32.16
C CYS A 603 9.08 -31.27 32.61
N ASN A 604 8.55 -31.07 33.82
CA ASN A 604 8.31 -29.76 34.41
C ASN A 604 7.54 -28.83 33.44
N ASP A 605 8.08 -27.64 33.15
CA ASP A 605 7.45 -26.62 32.30
C ASP A 605 7.32 -27.03 30.82
N TYR A 606 8.05 -28.06 30.39
CA TYR A 606 7.93 -28.65 29.05
C TYR A 606 6.76 -29.65 28.94
N GLY A 607 6.12 -30.00 30.07
CA GLY A 607 4.89 -30.76 30.14
C GLY A 607 4.92 -32.10 29.40
N LYS A 608 3.85 -32.40 28.65
CA LYS A 608 3.59 -33.72 28.05
C LYS A 608 3.42 -33.72 26.54
N ILE A 609 3.61 -32.59 25.86
CA ILE A 609 3.52 -32.52 24.40
C ILE A 609 4.73 -31.81 23.77
N ALA A 610 5.26 -32.38 22.69
CA ALA A 610 6.32 -31.79 21.87
C ALA A 610 6.13 -32.11 20.39
N PHE A 611 6.86 -31.40 19.54
CA PHE A 611 6.84 -31.57 18.09
C PHE A 611 8.19 -32.06 17.59
N ILE A 612 8.18 -32.93 16.57
CA ILE A 612 9.35 -33.26 15.76
C ILE A 612 9.15 -32.65 14.38
N LEU A 613 10.02 -31.74 13.98
CA LEU A 613 10.15 -31.17 12.64
C LEU A 613 11.04 -32.07 11.78
N THR A 614 10.54 -32.50 10.62
CA THR A 614 11.24 -33.48 9.76
C THR A 614 11.14 -33.13 8.27
N ARG A 615 12.06 -33.65 7.46
CA ARG A 615 12.03 -33.58 5.99
C ARG A 615 10.96 -34.46 5.33
N ASP A 616 10.19 -35.23 6.08
CA ASP A 616 9.08 -36.03 5.54
C ASP A 616 8.09 -35.15 4.75
N PHE A 617 7.36 -35.74 3.81
CA PHE A 617 6.37 -35.07 2.98
C PHE A 617 5.01 -34.92 3.66
N ASN A 618 4.76 -35.68 4.73
CA ASN A 618 3.47 -35.70 5.42
C ASN A 618 3.63 -35.79 6.95
N ASN A 619 2.55 -35.47 7.66
CA ASN A 619 2.50 -35.49 9.13
C ASN A 619 1.98 -36.83 9.70
N ASN A 620 1.63 -37.81 8.85
CA ASN A 620 1.06 -39.08 9.28
C ASN A 620 2.15 -40.02 9.80
N LEU A 621 1.83 -40.83 10.80
CA LEU A 621 2.75 -41.84 11.31
C LEU A 621 2.79 -43.05 10.38
N SER A 622 3.98 -43.59 10.13
CA SER A 622 4.18 -44.86 9.44
C SER A 622 3.54 -46.02 10.23
N LYS A 623 2.82 -46.90 9.52
CA LYS A 623 1.86 -47.88 10.10
C LYS A 623 2.48 -48.90 11.08
N ASP A 624 3.79 -49.11 11.09
CA ASP A 624 4.44 -50.16 11.89
C ASP A 624 5.65 -49.70 12.74
N LYS A 625 6.23 -48.53 12.47
CA LYS A 625 7.41 -48.02 13.21
C LYS A 625 7.01 -46.87 14.13
N GLU A 626 6.83 -45.67 13.55
CA GLU A 626 6.53 -44.45 14.30
C GLU A 626 5.23 -44.57 15.11
N LEU A 627 4.22 -45.25 14.55
CA LEU A 627 2.96 -45.49 15.26
C LEU A 627 3.16 -46.30 16.55
N ASN A 628 4.04 -47.30 16.53
CA ASN A 628 4.31 -48.12 17.70
C ASN A 628 5.08 -47.34 18.77
N TRP A 629 6.09 -46.55 18.37
CA TRP A 629 6.83 -45.70 19.31
C TRP A 629 5.95 -44.60 19.92
N ALA A 630 5.07 -43.99 19.13
CA ALA A 630 4.11 -43.00 19.62
C ALA A 630 3.10 -43.62 20.61
N LYS A 631 2.63 -44.85 20.34
CA LYS A 631 1.76 -45.61 21.25
C LYS A 631 2.46 -45.96 22.56
N GLU A 632 3.67 -46.51 22.49
CA GLU A 632 4.51 -46.83 23.64
C GLU A 632 4.69 -45.59 24.52
N LEU A 633 5.14 -44.48 23.92
CA LEU A 633 5.34 -43.21 24.61
C LEU A 633 4.07 -42.69 25.30
N PHE A 634 2.92 -42.77 24.62
CA PHE A 634 1.67 -42.31 25.19
C PHE A 634 1.11 -43.25 26.25
N HIS A 635 1.18 -44.57 26.07
CA HIS A 635 0.63 -45.53 27.02
C HIS A 635 1.45 -45.57 28.31
N ASP A 636 2.78 -45.60 28.18
CA ASP A 636 3.70 -45.80 29.31
C ASP A 636 4.02 -44.49 30.03
N HIS A 637 4.09 -43.37 29.30
CA HIS A 637 4.50 -42.08 29.88
C HIS A 637 3.44 -40.98 29.82
N LYS A 638 2.27 -41.23 29.19
CA LYS A 638 1.22 -40.21 28.97
C LYS A 638 1.74 -38.95 28.26
N LYS A 639 2.74 -39.13 27.38
CA LYS A 639 3.36 -38.07 26.58
C LYS A 639 2.97 -38.20 25.12
N LEU A 640 2.82 -37.07 24.45
CA LEU A 640 2.41 -36.97 23.05
C LEU A 640 3.52 -36.29 22.25
N VAL A 641 4.04 -36.96 21.22
CA VAL A 641 5.02 -36.39 20.30
C VAL A 641 4.40 -36.35 18.92
N ILE A 642 4.32 -35.15 18.35
CA ILE A 642 3.62 -34.89 17.09
C ILE A 642 4.64 -34.65 15.99
N LYS A 643 4.55 -35.45 14.92
CA LYS A 643 5.33 -35.25 13.70
C LYS A 643 4.78 -34.10 12.87
N LEU A 644 5.63 -33.14 12.53
CA LEU A 644 5.37 -32.02 11.63
C LEU A 644 6.41 -32.03 10.50
N SER A 645 5.93 -32.12 9.27
CA SER A 645 6.77 -32.08 8.07
C SER A 645 7.25 -30.66 7.75
N ALA A 646 8.37 -30.54 7.05
CA ALA A 646 8.81 -29.28 6.43
C ALA A 646 7.73 -28.74 5.46
N LYS A 647 7.01 -29.65 4.76
CA LYS A 647 5.86 -29.31 3.89
C LYS A 647 4.72 -28.63 4.66
N PHE A 648 4.49 -29.00 5.92
CA PHE A 648 3.52 -28.32 6.78
C PHE A 648 3.93 -26.86 7.03
N LEU A 649 5.20 -26.62 7.39
CA LEU A 649 5.72 -25.25 7.56
C LEU A 649 5.67 -24.46 6.25
N GLU A 650 6.10 -25.03 5.12
CA GLU A 650 6.00 -24.39 3.80
C GLU A 650 4.56 -23.98 3.46
N LYS A 651 3.59 -24.86 3.71
CA LYS A 651 2.17 -24.59 3.46
C LYS A 651 1.68 -23.40 4.27
N HIS A 652 2.08 -23.27 5.52
CA HIS A 652 1.67 -22.17 6.39
C HIS A 652 2.46 -20.87 6.16
N LEU A 653 3.72 -20.96 5.73
CA LEU A 653 4.48 -19.82 5.20
C LEU A 653 3.83 -19.24 3.94
N ARG A 654 3.43 -20.09 2.99
CA ARG A 654 2.68 -19.66 1.79
C ARG A 654 1.37 -18.98 2.14
N LYS A 655 0.63 -19.49 3.14
CA LYS A 655 -0.59 -18.85 3.64
C LYS A 655 -0.32 -17.51 4.33
N SER A 656 0.88 -17.29 4.88
CA SER A 656 1.28 -16.02 5.51
C SER A 656 1.53 -14.89 4.49
N ARG A 657 1.49 -15.19 3.19
CA ARG A 657 1.44 -14.19 2.09
C ARG A 657 0.07 -13.49 2.00
N SER A 658 -0.99 -14.10 2.51
CA SER A 658 -2.37 -13.59 2.46
C SER A 658 -3.02 -13.75 3.84
N PRO A 659 -2.93 -12.73 4.73
CA PRO A 659 -3.30 -12.86 6.15
C PRO A 659 -4.80 -13.14 6.42
N GLN A 660 -5.68 -13.11 5.41
CA GLN A 660 -7.13 -13.23 5.53
C GLN A 660 -7.69 -14.55 6.10
N LYS A 661 -6.86 -15.55 6.47
CA LYS A 661 -7.31 -16.82 7.08
C LYS A 661 -6.63 -17.10 8.41
N HIS A 662 -6.99 -16.32 9.44
CA HIS A 662 -6.36 -16.35 10.77
C HIS A 662 -6.37 -17.73 11.47
N ASP A 663 -7.37 -18.59 11.23
CA ASP A 663 -7.56 -19.85 11.99
C ASP A 663 -7.02 -21.14 11.31
N ALA A 664 -6.47 -21.05 10.10
CA ALA A 664 -6.18 -22.26 9.32
C ALA A 664 -5.11 -23.16 9.97
N LEU A 665 -4.14 -22.56 10.67
CA LEU A 665 -3.07 -23.27 11.39
C LEU A 665 -3.64 -24.04 12.59
N ASP A 666 -4.37 -23.34 13.45
CA ASP A 666 -4.96 -23.90 14.66
C ASP A 666 -5.96 -25.02 14.39
N LYS A 667 -6.76 -24.89 13.32
CA LYS A 667 -7.67 -25.95 12.89
C LYS A 667 -6.89 -27.20 12.48
N GLU A 668 -5.81 -27.03 11.73
CA GLU A 668 -4.99 -28.14 11.25
C GLU A 668 -4.25 -28.84 12.41
N LEU A 669 -3.71 -28.08 13.36
CA LEU A 669 -3.06 -28.63 14.55
C LEU A 669 -4.05 -29.33 15.50
N ASN A 670 -5.25 -28.78 15.70
CA ASN A 670 -6.30 -29.47 16.47
C ASN A 670 -6.70 -30.79 15.82
N ASN A 671 -6.91 -30.79 14.50
CA ASN A 671 -7.21 -32.01 13.76
C ASN A 671 -6.09 -33.05 13.88
N LEU A 672 -4.82 -32.60 13.94
CA LEU A 672 -3.68 -33.48 14.13
C LEU A 672 -3.70 -34.12 15.53
N ILE A 673 -3.90 -33.34 16.61
CA ILE A 673 -4.06 -33.89 17.96
C ILE A 673 -5.25 -34.88 18.04
N ASP A 674 -6.37 -34.53 17.40
CA ASP A 674 -7.56 -35.39 17.37
C ASP A 674 -7.30 -36.68 16.59
N THR A 675 -6.51 -36.64 15.52
CA THR A 675 -6.08 -37.84 14.79
C THR A 675 -5.23 -38.74 15.67
N TYR A 676 -4.27 -38.17 16.40
CA TYR A 676 -3.44 -38.95 17.33
C TYR A 676 -4.31 -39.60 18.41
N SER A 677 -5.16 -38.82 19.08
CA SER A 677 -5.99 -39.34 20.18
C SER A 677 -7.09 -40.31 19.74
N ARG A 678 -7.75 -40.07 18.60
CA ARG A 678 -8.93 -40.85 18.15
C ARG A 678 -8.62 -41.92 17.12
N GLN A 679 -7.44 -41.95 16.52
CA GLN A 679 -7.11 -42.96 15.52
C GLN A 679 -5.84 -43.72 15.87
N TYR A 680 -4.77 -43.02 16.25
CA TYR A 680 -3.47 -43.64 16.46
C TYR A 680 -3.34 -44.27 17.85
N LEU A 681 -3.84 -43.59 18.89
CA LEU A 681 -3.62 -43.96 20.29
C LEU A 681 -4.78 -44.74 20.90
N ILE A 682 -5.79 -45.13 20.11
CA ILE A 682 -6.85 -46.02 20.58
C ILE A 682 -6.28 -47.43 20.75
N THR A 683 -6.35 -47.93 21.98
CA THR A 683 -6.19 -49.34 22.27
C THR A 683 -7.41 -50.07 21.71
N LYS A 684 -7.25 -50.80 20.59
CA LYS A 684 -8.28 -51.77 20.21
C LYS A 684 -8.30 -52.84 21.29
N PHE A 685 -9.35 -52.88 22.10
CA PHE A 685 -9.64 -54.08 22.89
C PHE A 685 -9.72 -55.24 21.90
N ARG A 686 -8.78 -56.18 22.05
CA ARG A 686 -8.80 -57.45 21.31
C ARG A 686 -9.81 -58.38 21.95
#